data_AF-F4RTD0-F1
#
_entry.id   AF-F4RTD0-F1
#
_cell.length_a   1.000
_cell.length_b   1.000
_cell.length_c   1.000
_cell.angle_alpha   90.00
_cell.angle_beta   90.00
_cell.angle_gamma   90.00
#
_symmetry.space_group_name_H-M   'P 1'
#
loop_
_entity.id
_entity.type
_entity.pdbx_description
1 polymer ?
#
loop_
_entity_poly.entity_id
_entity_poly.type
_entity_poly.pdbx_seq_one_letter_code
_entity_poly.pdbx_strand_id
1 'polypeptide(L)'
;MVKELERKEREMVSLGEKMKHARGKQKKLKKTITEDEHALKAAIATSRDSESEVEKLRAELEAKEALIEKEEAELDHIRDSLKDKTQVFADQIEVKQAELAPWAAQVTTKKAALDLATSERNLILKKTEDVKASLEAAQETIKKIETESKTKTDELKVLKQEQKEYLQGIRDAQEELKVEFSYKKTNFISAIPLMNEDTKLRNHFNSARQKADEAKTARSINSSKSQVLNSLSKLKQQGRLRGFHGRLGDLGRIDEKYDIAISTACPQLDNLVCDSVETGQSCLAHLKQTNAGRAVILCLNALSASDSKPIETPEGAPRLIDLVTPKDESFRVAFYHVLRDTLVANDLTQANRIAFGGKKRWRVVTLDGKLIDSSGTMSGGGSRVSKGLMGSSIIGGGEDEEYSEERIAKFEKDVRKAEEKLNNFQTSKSSIEDELNRLQGILPHVEMKITKLEMDLGGGIKRLEEARRTIEDIRSQDNLEAKDEKEIKSLEKIIEKNQKEMDSLKTKTKSIEEEIKELQEKILQVGGVKLRTQQSKVKDLKEIIEHTSNRLTKSEVTINKSKRDFEKYTKSLEKNSEELNLIEIGLEELEGKNSVMVTETEAMRDTVDQARISLEEQKDRLVGIQKKRNEKLKFMNAFEKQQTELKQLKEKAEIQLAKEKHTLEHWRKKQASLKLIAIDHYDDDDDEKEGKEDDEVLKVYDESEFEKFDAEMTKAEVAKLEEDQERAPADLGVLEEYAKREAEFMARANDLEITTNQRDECKQLLDDLNSQRLEEFMWGFQIISGKLKEMYQMITLGGNAELELVDSLDPFSEGIIFSVMPPKKSWKNISNLSGGEKTLSSLALVFALHAFKPTPLYFMDEIDAALDFRNVSIIGNYIKDRTKNAQFIIISLRNNMFELSRRLVGIYKTKNCTKSIAVDNSELLIEEKSNLVEQSV
;
A
#
# COMPACT_ATOMS: atom_id res chain seq x y z
N MET A 1 15.92 24.17 2.71
CA MET A 1 15.62 25.47 2.05
C MET A 1 14.23 25.47 1.40
N VAL A 2 14.00 25.11 0.13
CA VAL A 2 12.64 25.19 -0.49
C VAL A 2 11.60 24.35 0.29
N LYS A 3 11.93 23.09 0.60
CA LYS A 3 11.06 22.23 1.42
C LYS A 3 10.81 22.76 2.84
N GLU A 4 11.77 23.48 3.42
CA GLU A 4 11.61 24.08 4.75
C GLU A 4 10.76 25.36 4.70
N LEU A 5 10.89 26.16 3.64
CA LEU A 5 10.02 27.30 3.39
C LEU A 5 8.57 26.84 3.23
N GLU A 6 8.31 25.82 2.41
CA GLU A 6 6.98 25.23 2.24
C GLU A 6 6.42 24.64 3.55
N ARG A 7 7.29 24.14 4.44
CA ARG A 7 6.89 23.67 5.77
C ARG A 7 6.45 24.85 6.64
N LYS A 8 7.24 25.92 6.70
CA LYS A 8 6.91 27.12 7.49
C LYS A 8 5.67 27.85 6.94
N GLU A 9 5.50 27.93 5.63
CA GLU A 9 4.29 28.50 5.01
C GLU A 9 3.04 27.67 5.37
N ARG A 10 3.13 26.33 5.38
CA ARG A 10 2.04 25.46 5.84
C ARG A 10 1.72 25.65 7.33
N GLU A 11 2.74 25.76 8.18
CA GLU A 11 2.57 26.04 9.62
C GLU A 11 1.93 27.40 9.86
N MET A 12 2.33 28.44 9.11
CA MET A 12 1.73 29.77 9.15
C MET A 12 0.24 29.75 8.76
N VAL A 13 -0.11 29.06 7.68
CA VAL A 13 -1.52 28.90 7.25
C VAL A 13 -2.33 28.16 8.32
N SER A 14 -1.79 27.09 8.91
CA SER A 14 -2.44 26.34 9.98
C SER A 14 -2.69 27.20 11.23
N LEU A 15 -1.72 28.04 11.62
CA LEU A 15 -1.88 28.98 12.74
C LEU A 15 -2.94 30.04 12.43
N GLY A 16 -2.96 30.57 11.20
CA GLY A 16 -3.99 31.51 10.74
C GLY A 16 -5.41 30.94 10.80
N GLU A 17 -5.60 29.69 10.39
CA GLU A 17 -6.90 29.00 10.48
C GLU A 17 -7.34 28.77 11.93
N LYS A 18 -6.42 28.34 12.80
CA LYS A 18 -6.67 28.16 14.24
C LYS A 18 -7.10 29.48 14.89
N MET A 19 -6.43 30.58 14.56
CA MET A 19 -6.82 31.93 15.01
C MET A 19 -8.22 32.32 14.51
N LYS A 20 -8.54 32.10 13.23
CA LYS A 20 -9.85 32.43 12.66
C LYS A 20 -10.97 31.65 13.36
N HIS A 21 -10.75 30.37 13.63
CA HIS A 21 -11.70 29.53 14.34
C HIS A 21 -11.87 29.96 15.81
N ALA A 22 -10.78 30.28 16.51
CA ALA A 22 -10.82 30.78 17.89
C ALA A 22 -11.54 32.14 17.98
N ARG A 23 -11.26 33.09 17.08
CA ARG A 23 -12.00 34.37 16.98
C ARG A 23 -13.49 34.16 16.67
N GLY A 24 -13.80 33.19 15.82
CA GLY A 24 -15.19 32.79 15.52
C GLY A 24 -15.94 32.27 16.75
N LYS A 25 -15.29 31.44 17.57
CA LYS A 25 -15.84 30.96 18.85
C LYS A 25 -15.99 32.07 19.88
N GLN A 26 -14.98 32.94 20.03
CA GLN A 26 -15.02 34.11 20.91
C GLN A 26 -16.24 35.00 20.60
N LYS A 27 -16.50 35.30 19.32
CA LYS A 27 -17.64 36.13 18.91
C LYS A 27 -18.99 35.49 19.24
N LYS A 28 -19.12 34.17 19.06
CA LYS A 28 -20.35 33.42 19.39
C LYS A 28 -20.59 33.39 20.91
N LEU A 29 -19.55 33.16 21.70
CA LEU A 29 -19.65 33.16 23.16
C LEU A 29 -20.00 34.55 23.71
N LYS A 30 -19.36 35.62 23.21
CA LYS A 30 -19.74 37.00 23.57
C LYS A 30 -21.20 37.29 23.27
N LYS A 31 -21.71 36.87 22.12
CA LYS A 31 -23.14 37.02 21.78
C LYS A 31 -24.05 36.25 22.74
N THR A 32 -23.69 35.01 23.05
CA THR A 32 -24.48 34.15 23.95
C THR A 32 -24.51 34.72 25.37
N ILE A 33 -23.38 35.23 25.87
CA ILE A 33 -23.29 35.91 27.16
C ILE A 33 -24.21 37.14 27.19
N THR A 34 -24.20 37.98 26.14
CA THR A 34 -25.10 39.15 26.11
C THR A 34 -26.58 38.78 26.05
N GLU A 35 -26.94 37.69 25.38
CA GLU A 35 -28.32 37.18 25.31
C GLU A 35 -28.75 36.62 26.69
N ASP A 36 -27.88 35.86 27.36
CA ASP A 36 -28.11 35.31 28.69
C ASP A 36 -28.20 36.42 29.77
N GLU A 37 -27.37 37.48 29.69
CA GLU A 37 -27.45 38.64 30.59
C GLU A 37 -28.78 39.39 30.46
N HIS A 38 -29.27 39.55 29.23
CA HIS A 38 -30.55 40.19 28.97
C HIS A 38 -31.71 39.34 29.51
N ALA A 39 -31.65 38.01 29.28
CA ALA A 39 -32.64 37.07 29.80
C ALA A 39 -32.65 37.03 31.34
N LEU A 40 -31.49 37.09 31.98
CA LEU A 40 -31.34 37.16 33.43
C LEU A 40 -31.98 38.44 33.99
N LYS A 41 -31.69 39.60 33.40
CA LYS A 41 -32.30 40.89 33.81
C LYS A 41 -33.83 40.87 33.67
N ALA A 42 -34.35 40.28 32.59
CA ALA A 42 -35.78 40.12 32.38
C ALA A 42 -36.44 39.20 33.42
N ALA A 43 -35.79 38.08 33.77
CA ALA A 43 -36.27 37.16 34.80
C ALA A 43 -36.31 37.82 36.19
N ILE A 44 -35.29 38.63 36.54
CA ILE A 44 -35.24 39.38 37.80
C ILE A 44 -36.38 40.41 37.87
N ALA A 45 -36.59 41.18 36.80
CA ALA A 45 -37.67 42.16 36.73
C ALA A 45 -39.06 41.48 36.88
N THR A 46 -39.28 40.40 36.14
CA THR A 46 -40.54 39.63 36.18
C THR A 46 -40.79 39.03 37.56
N SER A 47 -39.75 38.52 38.23
CA SER A 47 -39.86 38.01 39.61
C SER A 47 -40.25 39.12 40.59
N ARG A 48 -39.63 40.29 40.50
CA ARG A 48 -39.90 41.44 41.38
C ARG A 48 -41.33 41.97 41.20
N ASP A 49 -41.77 42.13 39.95
CA ASP A 49 -43.12 42.63 39.65
C ASP A 49 -44.20 41.64 40.11
N SER A 50 -43.96 40.34 39.89
CA SER A 50 -44.88 39.28 40.33
C SER A 50 -44.93 39.13 41.85
N GLU A 51 -43.81 39.30 42.56
CA GLU A 51 -43.77 39.29 44.04
C GLU A 51 -44.57 40.46 44.62
N SER A 52 -44.46 41.66 44.04
CA SER A 52 -45.30 42.81 44.45
C SER A 52 -46.79 42.60 44.14
N GLU A 53 -47.12 41.93 43.03
CA GLU A 53 -48.51 41.61 42.69
C GLU A 53 -49.11 40.57 43.65
N VAL A 54 -48.35 39.53 44.02
CA VAL A 54 -48.77 38.51 45.00
C VAL A 54 -49.06 39.14 46.37
N GLU A 55 -48.23 40.06 46.84
CA GLU A 55 -48.44 40.75 48.12
C GLU A 55 -49.75 41.58 48.11
N LYS A 56 -50.02 42.30 47.02
CA LYS A 56 -51.28 43.04 46.84
C LYS A 56 -52.50 42.13 46.75
N LEU A 57 -52.42 41.06 45.97
CA LEU A 57 -53.53 40.11 45.78
C LEU A 57 -53.86 39.35 47.05
N ARG A 58 -52.86 39.02 47.89
CA ARG A 58 -53.11 38.42 49.22
C ARG A 58 -53.85 39.37 50.15
N ALA A 59 -53.41 40.64 50.23
CA ALA A 59 -54.08 41.65 51.03
C ALA A 59 -55.53 41.93 50.53
N GLU A 60 -55.73 41.92 49.21
CA GLU A 60 -57.06 42.04 48.61
C GLU A 60 -57.94 40.82 48.92
N LEU A 61 -57.40 39.60 48.85
CA LEU A 61 -58.11 38.37 49.17
C LEU A 61 -58.57 38.35 50.64
N GLU A 62 -57.66 38.64 51.58
CA GLU A 62 -57.98 38.71 53.02
C GLU A 62 -59.04 39.78 53.31
N ALA A 63 -58.95 40.95 52.68
CA ALA A 63 -59.93 42.02 52.85
C ALA A 63 -61.32 41.63 52.31
N LYS A 64 -61.38 40.87 51.21
CA LYS A 64 -62.64 40.39 50.60
C LYS A 64 -63.23 39.20 51.37
N GLU A 65 -62.40 38.31 51.89
CA GLU A 65 -62.80 37.22 52.78
C GLU A 65 -63.40 37.74 54.10
N ALA A 66 -62.80 38.77 54.70
CA ALA A 66 -63.38 39.43 55.87
C ALA A 66 -64.69 40.19 55.57
N LEU A 67 -64.85 40.68 54.32
CA LEU A 67 -66.06 41.38 53.89
C LEU A 67 -67.22 40.40 53.62
N ILE A 68 -66.94 39.26 52.99
CA ILE A 68 -67.96 38.25 52.73
C ILE A 68 -68.49 37.63 54.01
N GLU A 69 -67.64 37.41 55.02
CA GLU A 69 -68.07 36.88 56.33
C GLU A 69 -69.07 37.83 57.01
N LYS A 70 -68.86 39.15 56.90
CA LYS A 70 -69.80 40.17 57.39
C LYS A 70 -71.10 40.20 56.61
N GLU A 71 -71.03 40.18 55.29
CA GLU A 71 -72.22 40.29 54.42
C GLU A 71 -73.04 38.98 54.45
N GLU A 72 -72.43 37.81 54.67
CA GLU A 72 -73.11 36.53 54.94
C GLU A 72 -73.81 36.53 56.30
N ALA A 73 -73.17 37.04 57.35
CA ALA A 73 -73.81 37.21 58.66
C ALA A 73 -75.01 38.18 58.60
N GLU A 74 -74.90 39.27 57.84
CA GLU A 74 -76.04 40.17 57.57
C GLU A 74 -77.14 39.50 56.75
N LEU A 75 -76.77 38.65 55.78
CA LEU A 75 -77.73 37.90 54.98
C LEU A 75 -78.52 36.89 55.82
N ASP A 76 -77.86 36.23 56.76
CA ASP A 76 -78.50 35.32 57.71
C ASP A 76 -79.39 36.07 58.71
N HIS A 77 -78.96 37.24 59.21
CA HIS A 77 -79.82 38.10 60.02
C HIS A 77 -81.06 38.61 59.27
N ILE A 78 -80.92 38.96 57.99
CA ILE A 78 -82.05 39.36 57.14
C ILE A 78 -83.00 38.17 56.89
N ARG A 79 -82.46 36.97 56.64
CA ARG A 79 -83.27 35.74 56.52
C ARG A 79 -84.04 35.43 57.79
N ASP A 80 -83.41 35.56 58.96
CA ASP A 80 -84.06 35.36 60.25
C ASP A 80 -85.15 36.40 60.54
N SER A 81 -84.94 37.68 60.14
CA SER A 81 -85.95 38.73 60.30
C SER A 81 -87.19 38.58 59.40
N LEU A 82 -87.09 37.76 58.35
CA LEU A 82 -88.15 37.52 57.38
C LEU A 82 -88.92 36.23 57.65
N LYS A 83 -88.46 35.38 58.58
CA LYS A 83 -89.06 34.07 58.92
C LYS A 83 -90.58 34.11 59.00
N ASP A 84 -91.16 35.03 59.78
CA ASP A 84 -92.61 35.14 59.98
C ASP A 84 -93.43 35.45 58.71
N LYS A 85 -92.83 36.08 57.68
CA LYS A 85 -93.50 36.47 56.42
C LYS A 85 -93.20 35.51 55.27
N THR A 86 -92.05 34.85 55.29
CA THR A 86 -91.66 33.87 54.28
C THR A 86 -91.99 32.44 54.66
N GLN A 87 -92.42 32.17 55.90
CA GLN A 87 -92.73 30.82 56.40
C GLN A 87 -93.72 30.06 55.50
N VAL A 88 -94.80 30.70 55.05
CA VAL A 88 -95.81 30.05 54.19
C VAL A 88 -95.22 29.60 52.85
N PHE A 89 -94.32 30.38 52.27
CA PHE A 89 -93.65 30.01 51.02
C PHE A 89 -92.45 29.08 51.26
N ALA A 90 -91.77 29.20 52.40
CA ALA A 90 -90.70 28.30 52.82
C ALA A 90 -91.22 26.89 53.09
N ASP A 91 -92.36 26.77 53.79
CA ASP A 91 -93.07 25.51 54.03
C ASP A 91 -93.57 24.90 52.71
N GLN A 92 -94.06 25.72 51.77
CA GLN A 92 -94.44 25.25 50.42
C GLN A 92 -93.24 24.79 49.60
N ILE A 93 -92.10 25.48 49.71
CA ILE A 93 -90.84 25.04 49.11
C ILE A 93 -90.35 23.78 49.78
N GLU A 94 -90.48 23.62 51.09
CA GLU A 94 -90.06 22.43 51.82
C GLU A 94 -90.91 21.21 51.42
N VAL A 95 -92.23 21.39 51.26
CA VAL A 95 -93.13 20.37 50.70
C VAL A 95 -92.74 20.03 49.26
N LYS A 96 -92.48 21.03 48.41
CA LYS A 96 -92.07 20.81 47.00
C LYS A 96 -90.66 20.24 46.87
N GLN A 97 -89.74 20.56 47.79
CA GLN A 97 -88.41 19.98 47.89
C GLN A 97 -88.48 18.54 48.39
N ALA A 98 -89.40 18.22 49.31
CA ALA A 98 -89.69 16.86 49.73
C ALA A 98 -90.35 16.04 48.61
N GLU A 99 -91.19 16.66 47.76
CA GLU A 99 -91.68 16.04 46.51
C GLU A 99 -90.57 15.86 45.47
N LEU A 100 -89.63 16.80 45.35
CA LEU A 100 -88.50 16.76 44.41
C LEU A 100 -87.47 15.68 44.80
N ALA A 101 -87.19 15.52 46.09
CA ALA A 101 -86.16 14.61 46.62
C ALA A 101 -86.24 13.18 46.06
N PRO A 102 -87.40 12.48 46.03
CA PRO A 102 -87.49 11.13 45.44
C PRO A 102 -87.28 11.13 43.92
N TRP A 103 -87.71 12.16 43.19
CA TRP A 103 -87.49 12.25 41.74
C TRP A 103 -86.03 12.57 41.41
N ALA A 104 -85.42 13.50 42.14
CA ALA A 104 -84.00 13.83 42.02
C ALA A 104 -83.12 12.62 42.37
N ALA A 105 -83.46 11.87 43.43
CA ALA A 105 -82.80 10.61 43.76
C ALA A 105 -82.90 9.62 42.60
N GLN A 106 -84.08 9.41 42.01
CA GLN A 106 -84.26 8.51 40.87
C GLN A 106 -83.49 8.97 39.61
N VAL A 107 -83.45 10.28 39.32
CA VAL A 107 -82.63 10.85 38.23
C VAL A 107 -81.15 10.57 38.49
N THR A 108 -80.69 10.71 39.73
CA THR A 108 -79.29 10.49 40.11
C THR A 108 -78.93 9.00 40.02
N THR A 109 -79.83 8.10 40.45
CA THR A 109 -79.65 6.64 40.29
C THR A 109 -79.61 6.23 38.82
N LYS A 110 -80.49 6.78 37.97
CA LYS A 110 -80.50 6.50 36.53
C LYS A 110 -79.31 7.11 35.79
N LYS A 111 -78.84 8.29 36.22
CA LYS A 111 -77.61 8.90 35.72
C LYS A 111 -76.39 8.04 36.07
N ALA A 112 -76.27 7.59 37.31
CA ALA A 112 -75.19 6.70 37.72
C ALA A 112 -75.21 5.37 36.93
N ALA A 113 -76.39 4.81 36.68
CA ALA A 113 -76.54 3.61 35.86
C ALA A 113 -76.19 3.84 34.38
N LEU A 114 -76.49 5.02 33.83
CA LEU A 114 -76.11 5.44 32.48
C LEU A 114 -74.59 5.63 32.36
N ASP A 115 -73.98 6.36 33.31
CA ASP A 115 -72.55 6.64 33.32
C ASP A 115 -71.73 5.35 33.48
N LEU A 116 -72.19 4.41 34.31
CA LEU A 116 -71.59 3.08 34.46
C LEU A 116 -71.65 2.29 33.15
N ALA A 117 -72.83 2.14 32.55
CA ALA A 117 -73.00 1.40 31.29
C ALA A 117 -72.22 2.04 30.12
N THR A 118 -72.11 3.37 30.10
CA THR A 118 -71.33 4.12 29.09
C THR A 118 -69.83 3.91 29.29
N SER A 119 -69.38 3.89 30.54
CA SER A 119 -67.97 3.62 30.88
C SER A 119 -67.56 2.19 30.56
N GLU A 120 -68.42 1.21 30.87
CA GLU A 120 -68.22 -0.20 30.52
C GLU A 120 -68.13 -0.39 29.00
N ARG A 121 -69.05 0.22 28.24
CA ARG A 121 -69.00 0.20 26.76
C ARG A 121 -67.71 0.81 26.22
N ASN A 122 -67.30 1.97 26.72
CA ASN A 122 -66.08 2.65 26.26
C ASN A 122 -64.81 1.85 26.58
N LEU A 123 -64.78 1.17 27.73
CA LEU A 123 -63.67 0.31 28.12
C LEU A 123 -63.53 -0.88 27.15
N ILE A 124 -64.64 -1.52 26.77
CA ILE A 124 -64.65 -2.63 25.83
C ILE A 124 -64.26 -2.16 24.42
N LEU A 125 -64.81 -1.03 23.96
CA LEU A 125 -64.44 -0.42 22.67
C LEU A 125 -62.93 -0.13 22.58
N LYS A 126 -62.35 0.49 23.61
CA LYS A 126 -60.93 0.79 23.63
C LYS A 126 -60.06 -0.47 23.59
N LYS A 127 -60.46 -1.53 24.31
CA LYS A 127 -59.78 -2.84 24.23
C LYS A 127 -59.82 -3.41 22.81
N THR A 128 -60.94 -3.34 22.11
CA THR A 128 -61.05 -3.83 20.72
C THR A 128 -60.21 -3.00 19.74
N GLU A 129 -60.11 -1.69 19.93
CA GLU A 129 -59.24 -0.82 19.11
C GLU A 129 -57.75 -1.10 19.35
N ASP A 130 -57.33 -1.28 20.61
CA ASP A 130 -55.94 -1.60 20.96
C ASP A 130 -55.49 -2.94 20.38
N VAL A 131 -56.37 -3.96 20.40
CA VAL A 131 -56.11 -5.28 19.79
C VAL A 131 -55.96 -5.17 18.27
N LYS A 132 -56.83 -4.42 17.58
CA LYS A 132 -56.74 -4.19 16.13
C LYS A 132 -55.46 -3.45 15.74
N ALA A 133 -55.10 -2.40 16.46
CA ALA A 133 -53.85 -1.67 16.23
C ALA A 133 -52.62 -2.57 16.43
N SER A 134 -52.63 -3.43 17.44
CA SER A 134 -51.57 -4.41 17.68
C SER A 134 -51.45 -5.44 16.55
N LEU A 135 -52.59 -5.91 16.04
CA LEU A 135 -52.67 -6.87 14.94
C LEU A 135 -52.17 -6.28 13.61
N GLU A 136 -52.54 -5.04 13.29
CA GLU A 136 -52.03 -4.32 12.12
C GLU A 136 -50.51 -4.09 12.21
N ALA A 137 -50.01 -3.66 13.37
CA ALA A 137 -48.57 -3.47 13.58
C ALA A 137 -47.79 -4.78 13.41
N ALA A 138 -48.29 -5.89 13.96
CA ALA A 138 -47.67 -7.21 13.80
C ALA A 138 -47.66 -7.66 12.33
N GLN A 139 -48.75 -7.44 11.57
CA GLN A 139 -48.82 -7.74 10.14
C GLN A 139 -47.85 -6.90 9.30
N GLU A 140 -47.70 -5.61 9.62
CA GLU A 140 -46.74 -4.75 8.93
C GLU A 140 -45.30 -5.20 9.19
N THR A 141 -45.02 -5.66 10.41
CA THR A 141 -43.72 -6.21 10.80
C THR A 141 -43.38 -7.48 10.01
N ILE A 142 -44.35 -8.38 9.81
CA ILE A 142 -44.18 -9.57 8.95
C ILE A 142 -43.87 -9.18 7.52
N LYS A 143 -44.63 -8.22 6.93
CA LYS A 143 -44.37 -7.76 5.55
C LYS A 143 -42.96 -7.23 5.39
N LYS A 144 -42.46 -6.43 6.34
CA LYS A 144 -41.08 -5.92 6.33
C LYS A 144 -40.07 -7.06 6.35
N ILE A 145 -40.21 -8.01 7.27
CA ILE A 145 -39.31 -9.17 7.36
C ILE A 145 -39.35 -10.02 6.09
N GLU A 146 -40.52 -10.23 5.48
CA GLU A 146 -40.67 -10.97 4.22
C GLU A 146 -39.98 -10.26 3.04
N THR A 147 -40.09 -8.92 2.96
CA THR A 147 -39.39 -8.14 1.93
C THR A 147 -37.87 -8.19 2.10
N GLU A 148 -37.37 -8.05 3.33
CA GLU A 148 -35.93 -8.15 3.64
C GLU A 148 -35.38 -9.56 3.41
N SER A 149 -36.16 -10.59 3.73
CA SER A 149 -35.77 -11.98 3.47
C SER A 149 -35.66 -12.21 1.97
N LYS A 150 -36.60 -11.69 1.17
CA LYS A 150 -36.58 -11.84 -0.28
C LYS A 150 -35.37 -11.19 -0.94
N THR A 151 -35.02 -9.95 -0.57
CA THR A 151 -33.83 -9.27 -1.12
C THR A 151 -32.55 -10.05 -0.78
N LYS A 152 -32.41 -10.48 0.48
CA LYS A 152 -31.27 -11.30 0.91
C LYS A 152 -31.19 -12.66 0.21
N THR A 153 -32.33 -13.30 -0.10
CA THR A 153 -32.32 -14.55 -0.87
C THR A 153 -31.86 -14.36 -2.31
N ASP A 154 -32.16 -13.22 -2.94
CA ASP A 154 -31.72 -12.95 -4.30
C ASP A 154 -30.23 -12.60 -4.35
N GLU A 155 -29.73 -11.83 -3.38
CA GLU A 155 -28.28 -11.60 -3.19
C GLU A 155 -27.51 -12.92 -2.96
N LEU A 156 -28.06 -13.83 -2.16
CA LEU A 156 -27.46 -15.14 -1.92
C LEU A 156 -27.34 -15.97 -3.21
N LYS A 157 -28.33 -15.92 -4.12
CA LYS A 157 -28.27 -16.63 -5.39
C LYS A 157 -27.14 -16.12 -6.27
N VAL A 158 -26.97 -14.80 -6.35
CA VAL A 158 -25.89 -14.17 -7.12
C VAL A 158 -24.53 -14.60 -6.58
N LEU A 159 -24.32 -14.50 -5.28
CA LEU A 159 -23.05 -14.90 -4.65
C LEU A 159 -22.75 -16.40 -4.80
N LYS A 160 -23.77 -17.26 -4.75
CA LYS A 160 -23.61 -18.71 -5.01
C LYS A 160 -23.25 -19.01 -6.47
N GLN A 161 -23.68 -18.17 -7.40
CA GLN A 161 -23.29 -18.28 -8.80
C GLN A 161 -21.83 -17.85 -8.98
N GLU A 162 -21.43 -16.71 -8.41
CA GLU A 162 -20.03 -16.26 -8.41
C GLU A 162 -19.10 -17.30 -7.76
N GLN A 163 -19.50 -17.91 -6.64
CA GLN A 163 -18.71 -18.98 -6.01
C GLN A 163 -18.45 -20.16 -6.96
N LYS A 164 -19.44 -20.56 -7.77
CA LYS A 164 -19.27 -21.64 -8.75
C LYS A 164 -18.30 -21.24 -9.85
N GLU A 165 -18.39 -20.01 -10.34
CA GLU A 165 -17.49 -19.47 -11.36
C GLU A 165 -16.04 -19.43 -10.85
N TYR A 166 -15.82 -18.96 -9.62
CA TYR A 166 -14.47 -18.97 -9.01
C TYR A 166 -13.94 -20.39 -8.79
N LEU A 167 -14.79 -21.32 -8.33
CA LEU A 167 -14.40 -22.73 -8.18
C LEU A 167 -14.07 -23.40 -9.51
N GLN A 168 -14.70 -22.97 -10.59
CA GLN A 168 -14.41 -23.44 -11.94
C GLN A 168 -13.09 -22.83 -12.44
N GLY A 169 -12.89 -21.52 -12.29
CA GLY A 169 -11.62 -20.86 -12.63
C GLY A 169 -10.41 -21.41 -11.87
N ILE A 170 -10.56 -21.75 -10.58
CA ILE A 170 -9.48 -22.43 -9.81
C ILE A 170 -9.18 -23.80 -10.42
N ARG A 171 -10.21 -24.53 -10.85
CA ARG A 171 -10.04 -25.86 -11.46
C ARG A 171 -9.34 -25.74 -12.81
N ASP A 172 -9.75 -24.77 -13.62
CA ASP A 172 -9.18 -24.52 -14.94
C ASP A 172 -7.71 -24.09 -14.81
N ALA A 173 -7.38 -23.15 -13.90
CA ALA A 173 -6.00 -22.76 -13.63
C ALA A 173 -5.15 -23.91 -13.07
N GLN A 174 -5.73 -24.78 -12.23
CA GLN A 174 -5.04 -25.99 -11.75
C GLN A 174 -4.85 -27.04 -12.84
N GLU A 175 -5.77 -27.13 -13.80
CA GLU A 175 -5.65 -27.99 -14.97
C GLU A 175 -4.65 -27.43 -15.98
N GLU A 176 -4.64 -26.13 -16.26
CA GLU A 176 -3.62 -25.48 -17.10
C GLU A 176 -2.23 -25.69 -16.53
N LEU A 177 -2.06 -25.49 -15.22
CA LEU A 177 -0.86 -25.87 -14.50
C LEU A 177 -0.53 -27.35 -14.82
N LYS A 178 -1.43 -28.29 -14.55
CA LYS A 178 -1.17 -29.73 -14.82
C LYS A 178 -0.90 -30.08 -16.29
N VAL A 179 -1.56 -29.43 -17.25
CA VAL A 179 -1.49 -29.73 -18.69
C VAL A 179 -0.20 -29.20 -19.29
N GLU A 180 0.22 -27.97 -18.96
CA GLU A 180 1.55 -27.45 -19.29
C GLU A 180 2.66 -28.35 -18.70
N PHE A 181 2.41 -28.97 -17.53
CA PHE A 181 3.37 -29.84 -16.85
C PHE A 181 3.36 -31.33 -17.26
N SER A 182 2.47 -31.80 -18.15
CA SER A 182 2.30 -33.26 -18.38
C SER A 182 2.94 -33.87 -19.64
N TYR A 183 3.58 -33.09 -20.52
CA TYR A 183 4.11 -33.64 -21.78
C TYR A 183 5.47 -34.37 -21.66
N LYS A 184 5.55 -35.39 -20.78
CA LYS A 184 6.18 -36.71 -21.02
C LYS A 184 6.07 -37.60 -19.78
N LYS A 185 5.01 -38.40 -19.80
CA LYS A 185 4.61 -39.51 -18.94
C LYS A 185 5.77 -40.46 -18.58
N THR A 186 6.00 -40.75 -17.29
CA THR A 186 5.79 -42.11 -16.71
C THR A 186 5.73 -42.03 -15.17
N ASN A 187 4.71 -42.70 -14.62
CA ASN A 187 4.34 -42.86 -13.21
C ASN A 187 5.50 -42.87 -12.18
N PHE A 188 5.54 -41.87 -11.28
CA PHE A 188 5.69 -42.08 -9.84
C PHE A 188 5.40 -40.79 -9.04
N ILE A 189 4.32 -40.85 -8.26
CA ILE A 189 4.02 -40.22 -6.95
C ILE A 189 4.57 -38.80 -6.65
N SER A 190 3.62 -37.86 -6.58
CA SER A 190 3.54 -36.58 -5.84
C SER A 190 4.81 -35.81 -5.47
N ALA A 191 4.86 -34.54 -5.90
CA ALA A 191 5.76 -33.42 -5.54
C ALA A 191 7.04 -33.20 -6.38
N ILE A 192 7.46 -34.14 -7.23
CA ILE A 192 8.65 -33.99 -8.10
C ILE A 192 8.43 -33.27 -9.47
N PRO A 193 7.21 -33.05 -10.04
CA PRO A 193 7.08 -32.46 -11.39
C PRO A 193 7.57 -31.02 -11.53
N LEU A 194 7.33 -30.18 -10.52
CA LEU A 194 7.61 -28.73 -10.57
C LEU A 194 9.11 -28.39 -10.69
N MET A 195 9.99 -29.26 -10.19
CA MET A 195 11.43 -29.03 -10.27
C MET A 195 11.99 -29.45 -11.63
N ASN A 196 11.42 -30.43 -12.35
CA ASN A 196 12.16 -31.11 -13.42
C ASN A 196 12.36 -30.30 -14.71
N GLU A 197 11.44 -29.43 -15.11
CA GLU A 197 11.60 -28.66 -16.37
C GLU A 197 12.34 -27.34 -16.16
N ASP A 198 12.03 -26.61 -15.09
CA ASP A 198 12.83 -25.43 -14.66
C ASP A 198 14.27 -25.84 -14.32
N THR A 199 14.50 -26.97 -13.62
CA THR A 199 15.89 -27.44 -13.40
C THR A 199 16.56 -27.89 -14.70
N LYS A 200 15.85 -28.49 -15.67
CA LYS A 200 16.42 -28.82 -16.98
C LYS A 200 16.84 -27.57 -17.75
N LEU A 201 15.97 -26.56 -17.82
CA LEU A 201 16.24 -25.29 -18.50
C LEU A 201 17.36 -24.52 -17.79
N ARG A 202 17.36 -24.45 -16.44
CA ARG A 202 18.44 -23.86 -15.65
C ARG A 202 19.76 -24.58 -15.82
N ASN A 203 19.77 -25.92 -15.81
CA ASN A 203 20.99 -26.70 -16.03
C ASN A 203 21.52 -26.51 -17.45
N HIS A 204 20.64 -26.40 -18.44
CA HIS A 204 21.02 -26.11 -19.82
C HIS A 204 21.62 -24.70 -19.96
N PHE A 205 20.99 -23.68 -19.36
CA PHE A 205 21.49 -22.32 -19.32
C PHE A 205 22.86 -22.24 -18.62
N ASN A 206 23.00 -22.83 -17.43
CA ASN A 206 24.25 -22.85 -16.68
C ASN A 206 25.38 -23.55 -17.45
N SER A 207 25.09 -24.68 -18.12
CA SER A 207 26.07 -25.39 -18.95
C SER A 207 26.49 -24.59 -20.18
N ALA A 208 25.55 -23.92 -20.86
CA ALA A 208 25.84 -23.06 -22.01
C ALA A 208 26.68 -21.84 -21.61
N ARG A 209 26.34 -21.21 -20.47
CA ARG A 209 27.06 -20.06 -19.91
C ARG A 209 28.48 -20.42 -19.52
N GLN A 210 28.67 -21.54 -18.83
CA GLN A 210 29.98 -22.02 -18.42
C GLN A 210 30.91 -22.20 -19.64
N LYS A 211 30.42 -22.82 -20.72
CA LYS A 211 31.20 -23.02 -21.95
C LYS A 211 31.58 -21.69 -22.63
N ALA A 212 30.67 -20.71 -22.63
CA ALA A 212 30.95 -19.39 -23.19
C ALA A 212 32.00 -18.62 -22.38
N ASP A 213 31.92 -18.65 -21.05
CA ASP A 213 32.87 -17.99 -20.16
C ASP A 213 34.27 -18.64 -20.20
N GLU A 214 34.33 -19.97 -20.29
CA GLU A 214 35.57 -20.72 -20.49
C GLU A 214 36.25 -20.33 -21.82
N ALA A 215 35.50 -20.22 -22.91
CA ALA A 215 36.04 -19.81 -24.22
C ALA A 215 36.54 -18.35 -24.21
N LYS A 216 35.84 -17.43 -23.54
CA LYS A 216 36.23 -16.02 -23.41
C LYS A 216 37.52 -15.85 -22.60
N THR A 217 37.61 -16.53 -21.46
CA THR A 217 38.77 -16.45 -20.58
C THR A 217 40.02 -17.04 -21.23
N ALA A 218 39.89 -18.17 -21.94
CA ALA A 218 40.99 -18.76 -22.71
C ALA A 218 41.53 -17.80 -23.78
N ARG A 219 40.64 -17.13 -24.53
CA ARG A 219 41.02 -16.16 -25.56
C ARG A 219 41.69 -14.92 -24.99
N SER A 220 41.19 -14.37 -23.87
CA SER A 220 41.80 -13.18 -23.25
C SER A 220 43.25 -13.45 -22.79
N ILE A 221 43.53 -14.66 -22.31
CA ILE A 221 44.88 -15.07 -21.89
C ILE A 221 45.80 -15.20 -23.11
N ASN A 222 45.32 -15.78 -24.22
CA ASN A 222 46.13 -15.92 -25.44
C ASN A 222 46.35 -14.57 -26.16
N SER A 223 45.32 -13.73 -26.25
CA SER A 223 45.39 -12.42 -26.90
C SER A 223 46.38 -11.47 -26.21
N SER A 224 46.38 -11.43 -24.87
CA SER A 224 47.30 -10.57 -24.11
C SER A 224 48.77 -11.01 -24.26
N LYS A 225 49.03 -12.32 -24.36
CA LYS A 225 50.38 -12.86 -24.59
C LYS A 225 50.90 -12.54 -26.00
N SER A 226 50.06 -12.71 -27.03
CA SER A 226 50.42 -12.41 -28.42
C SER A 226 50.67 -10.91 -28.64
N GLN A 227 49.94 -10.04 -27.94
CA GLN A 227 50.09 -8.58 -28.03
C GLN A 227 51.45 -8.11 -27.49
N VAL A 228 51.94 -8.67 -26.38
CA VAL A 228 53.28 -8.38 -25.83
C VAL A 228 54.36 -8.70 -26.85
N LEU A 229 54.33 -9.92 -27.43
CA LEU A 229 55.35 -10.39 -28.37
C LEU A 229 55.33 -9.60 -29.69
N ASN A 230 54.15 -9.28 -30.21
CA ASN A 230 53.99 -8.47 -31.42
C ASN A 230 54.50 -7.04 -31.23
N SER A 231 54.24 -6.43 -30.06
CA SER A 231 54.66 -5.06 -29.78
C SER A 231 56.20 -4.90 -29.75
N LEU A 232 56.91 -5.84 -29.11
CA LEU A 232 58.37 -5.82 -29.00
C LEU A 232 59.04 -6.29 -30.30
N SER A 233 58.45 -7.26 -31.00
CA SER A 233 58.95 -7.71 -32.31
C SER A 233 58.84 -6.60 -33.37
N LYS A 234 57.79 -5.77 -33.32
CA LYS A 234 57.65 -4.58 -34.18
C LYS A 234 58.75 -3.56 -33.93
N LEU A 235 59.14 -3.33 -32.67
CA LEU A 235 60.26 -2.44 -32.34
C LEU A 235 61.62 -2.98 -32.79
N LYS A 236 61.81 -4.30 -32.73
CA LYS A 236 62.99 -4.99 -33.27
C LYS A 236 63.07 -4.81 -34.79
N GLN A 237 61.97 -5.05 -35.52
CA GLN A 237 61.92 -4.87 -36.98
C GLN A 237 62.17 -3.42 -37.40
N GLN A 238 61.70 -2.45 -36.61
CA GLN A 238 61.97 -1.02 -36.82
C GLN A 238 63.40 -0.59 -36.44
N GLY A 239 64.24 -1.51 -35.94
CA GLY A 239 65.64 -1.24 -35.57
C GLY A 239 65.83 -0.33 -34.35
N ARG A 240 64.74 0.08 -33.67
CA ARG A 240 64.77 0.96 -32.48
C ARG A 240 65.24 0.23 -31.23
N LEU A 241 65.16 -1.10 -31.24
CA LEU A 241 65.54 -1.95 -30.13
C LEU A 241 66.56 -2.99 -30.60
N ARG A 242 67.83 -2.78 -30.25
CA ARG A 242 68.95 -3.66 -30.61
C ARG A 242 69.27 -4.60 -29.44
N GLY A 243 69.59 -5.86 -29.77
CA GLY A 243 69.92 -6.90 -28.79
C GLY A 243 68.73 -7.59 -28.11
N PHE A 244 67.57 -7.65 -28.79
CA PHE A 244 66.42 -8.45 -28.39
C PHE A 244 66.24 -9.64 -29.33
N HIS A 245 66.18 -10.84 -28.77
CA HIS A 245 66.22 -12.09 -29.54
C HIS A 245 64.84 -12.69 -29.77
N GLY A 246 63.90 -12.47 -28.85
CA GLY A 246 62.52 -12.98 -28.93
C GLY A 246 62.19 -13.87 -27.74
N ARG A 247 61.20 -14.75 -27.89
CA ARG A 247 60.82 -15.73 -26.87
C ARG A 247 61.82 -16.89 -26.83
N LEU A 248 62.15 -17.38 -25.64
CA LEU A 248 63.15 -18.44 -25.44
C LEU A 248 62.75 -19.75 -26.15
N GLY A 249 61.47 -20.10 -26.16
CA GLY A 249 60.93 -21.27 -26.88
C GLY A 249 61.20 -21.25 -28.40
N ASP A 250 61.29 -20.07 -29.02
CA ASP A 250 61.54 -19.92 -30.45
C ASP A 250 63.04 -19.98 -30.81
N LEU A 251 63.92 -19.98 -29.81
CA LEU A 251 65.39 -19.96 -29.96
C LEU A 251 66.02 -21.35 -29.87
N GLY A 252 65.23 -22.40 -29.68
CA GLY A 252 65.69 -23.79 -29.56
C GLY A 252 64.71 -24.76 -30.19
N ARG A 253 65.17 -25.98 -30.49
CA ARG A 253 64.37 -27.06 -31.06
C ARG A 253 64.48 -28.32 -30.22
N ILE A 254 63.38 -29.04 -30.12
CA ILE A 254 63.30 -30.36 -29.49
C ILE A 254 62.35 -31.24 -30.31
N ASP A 255 62.52 -32.55 -30.21
CA ASP A 255 61.62 -33.53 -30.82
C ASP A 255 60.20 -33.38 -30.23
N GLU A 256 59.19 -33.45 -31.10
CA GLU A 256 57.77 -33.29 -30.77
C GLU A 256 57.31 -34.28 -29.70
N LYS A 257 57.94 -35.47 -29.64
CA LYS A 257 57.70 -36.46 -28.59
C LYS A 257 57.84 -35.88 -27.18
N TYR A 258 58.71 -34.87 -27.00
CA TYR A 258 59.01 -34.25 -25.71
C TYR A 258 58.34 -32.88 -25.52
N ASP A 259 57.48 -32.42 -26.43
CA ASP A 259 56.85 -31.09 -26.34
C ASP A 259 55.96 -30.96 -25.08
N ILE A 260 55.14 -31.96 -24.78
CA ILE A 260 54.32 -31.95 -23.55
C ILE A 260 55.21 -31.94 -22.30
N ALA A 261 56.28 -32.73 -22.32
CA ALA A 261 57.21 -32.81 -21.19
C ALA A 261 57.95 -31.49 -20.96
N ILE A 262 58.48 -30.85 -22.01
CA ILE A 262 59.20 -29.58 -21.88
C ILE A 262 58.25 -28.42 -21.56
N SER A 263 57.06 -28.41 -22.16
CA SER A 263 56.03 -27.39 -21.96
C SER A 263 55.50 -27.38 -20.52
N THR A 264 55.26 -28.57 -19.94
CA THR A 264 54.85 -28.69 -18.53
C THR A 264 56.01 -28.41 -17.57
N ALA A 265 57.22 -28.90 -17.88
CA ALA A 265 58.36 -28.72 -16.99
C ALA A 265 58.83 -27.27 -16.90
N CYS A 266 58.71 -26.50 -17.99
CA CYS A 266 59.33 -25.18 -18.12
C CYS A 266 58.38 -24.17 -18.80
N PRO A 267 57.40 -23.62 -18.07
CA PRO A 267 56.59 -22.49 -18.54
C PRO A 267 57.43 -21.22 -18.78
N GLN A 268 58.65 -21.18 -18.25
CA GLN A 268 59.65 -20.12 -18.44
C GLN A 268 60.20 -20.05 -19.88
N LEU A 269 59.87 -21.01 -20.75
CA LEU A 269 60.17 -20.92 -22.19
C LEU A 269 59.42 -19.76 -22.87
N ASP A 270 58.32 -19.28 -22.27
CA ASP A 270 57.64 -18.05 -22.69
C ASP A 270 58.39 -16.76 -22.31
N ASN A 271 59.47 -16.84 -21.53
CA ASN A 271 60.26 -15.67 -21.19
C ASN A 271 60.96 -15.11 -22.43
N LEU A 272 61.09 -13.79 -22.47
CA LEU A 272 61.75 -13.08 -23.56
C LEU A 272 63.26 -12.98 -23.30
N VAL A 273 64.08 -12.96 -24.34
CA VAL A 273 65.56 -12.96 -24.23
C VAL A 273 66.15 -11.69 -24.83
N CYS A 274 67.07 -11.05 -24.10
CA CYS A 274 67.85 -9.91 -24.56
C CYS A 274 69.33 -10.02 -24.15
N ASP A 275 70.19 -9.24 -24.79
CA ASP A 275 71.63 -9.27 -24.53
C ASP A 275 71.98 -8.59 -23.20
N SER A 276 71.57 -7.33 -23.03
CA SER A 276 71.95 -6.48 -21.90
C SER A 276 70.78 -6.14 -20.97
N VAL A 277 71.12 -5.73 -19.73
CA VAL A 277 70.16 -5.26 -18.73
C VAL A 277 69.49 -3.95 -19.17
N GLU A 278 70.21 -3.08 -19.87
CA GLU A 278 69.70 -1.80 -20.39
C GLU A 278 68.62 -2.03 -21.47
N THR A 279 68.84 -2.99 -22.37
CA THR A 279 67.85 -3.37 -23.38
C THR A 279 66.61 -3.98 -22.71
N GLY A 280 66.80 -4.80 -21.67
CA GLY A 280 65.70 -5.38 -20.89
C GLY A 280 64.85 -4.31 -20.19
N GLN A 281 65.48 -3.32 -19.54
CA GLN A 281 64.78 -2.20 -18.91
C GLN A 281 64.01 -1.35 -19.93
N SER A 282 64.59 -1.12 -21.11
CA SER A 282 63.94 -0.38 -22.20
C SER A 282 62.69 -1.11 -22.72
N CYS A 283 62.75 -2.44 -22.84
CA CYS A 283 61.59 -3.26 -23.19
C CYS A 283 60.46 -3.14 -22.15
N LEU A 284 60.80 -3.22 -20.86
CA LEU A 284 59.82 -3.11 -19.77
C LEU A 284 59.21 -1.72 -19.69
N ALA A 285 60.01 -0.67 -19.87
CA ALA A 285 59.53 0.71 -19.91
C ALA A 285 58.53 0.91 -21.05
N HIS A 286 58.80 0.34 -22.23
CA HIS A 286 57.90 0.40 -23.37
C HIS A 286 56.58 -0.36 -23.12
N LEU A 287 56.65 -1.58 -22.56
CA LEU A 287 55.44 -2.34 -22.21
C LEU A 287 54.57 -1.60 -21.18
N LYS A 288 55.21 -0.91 -20.22
CA LYS A 288 54.51 -0.08 -19.23
C LYS A 288 53.87 1.16 -19.84
N GLN A 289 54.54 1.81 -20.79
CA GLN A 289 54.02 3.01 -21.46
C GLN A 289 52.85 2.69 -22.41
N THR A 290 52.91 1.54 -23.08
CA THR A 290 51.88 1.09 -24.04
C THR A 290 50.79 0.23 -23.40
N ASN A 291 50.91 -0.08 -22.11
CA ASN A 291 50.07 -1.01 -21.37
C ASN A 291 49.86 -2.35 -22.10
N ALA A 292 50.90 -2.81 -22.81
CA ALA A 292 50.82 -3.95 -23.72
C ALA A 292 50.85 -5.32 -23.02
N GLY A 293 51.03 -5.35 -21.70
CA GLY A 293 50.99 -6.56 -20.87
C GLY A 293 52.22 -6.72 -19.96
N ARG A 294 52.28 -7.85 -19.23
CA ARG A 294 53.39 -8.20 -18.34
C ARG A 294 54.25 -9.28 -19.00
N ALA A 295 55.57 -9.07 -18.99
CA ALA A 295 56.55 -10.02 -19.51
C ALA A 295 57.69 -10.24 -18.52
N VAL A 296 58.35 -11.39 -18.62
CA VAL A 296 59.60 -11.69 -17.92
C VAL A 296 60.71 -11.75 -18.96
N ILE A 297 61.81 -11.03 -18.72
CA ILE A 297 62.92 -10.90 -19.66
C ILE A 297 64.21 -11.46 -19.03
N LEU A 298 64.89 -12.33 -19.77
CA LEU A 298 66.20 -12.90 -19.46
C LEU A 298 67.30 -12.12 -20.17
N CYS A 299 68.25 -11.59 -19.40
CA CYS A 299 69.39 -10.82 -19.92
C CYS A 299 70.65 -11.71 -19.97
N LEU A 300 71.18 -11.98 -21.16
CA LEU A 300 72.30 -12.92 -21.36
C LEU A 300 73.56 -12.51 -20.61
N ASN A 301 73.87 -11.21 -20.57
CA ASN A 301 75.07 -10.69 -19.89
C ASN A 301 75.03 -10.86 -18.36
N ALA A 302 73.84 -11.04 -17.77
CA ALA A 302 73.65 -11.19 -16.33
C ALA A 302 73.53 -12.66 -15.89
N LEU A 303 73.48 -13.61 -16.83
CA LEU A 303 73.42 -15.03 -16.53
C LEU A 303 74.82 -15.57 -16.27
N SER A 304 74.99 -16.34 -15.18
CA SER A 304 76.27 -16.99 -14.90
C SER A 304 76.50 -18.17 -15.85
N ALA A 305 77.68 -18.22 -16.47
CA ALA A 305 78.10 -19.39 -17.23
C ALA A 305 78.30 -20.56 -16.26
N SER A 306 77.46 -21.59 -16.39
CA SER A 306 77.56 -22.83 -15.61
C SER A 306 77.99 -23.98 -16.54
N ASP A 307 78.73 -24.96 -16.00
CA ASP A 307 79.22 -26.11 -16.77
C ASP A 307 78.03 -26.92 -17.31
N SER A 308 77.76 -26.80 -18.62
CA SER A 308 76.65 -27.44 -19.33
C SER A 308 76.98 -28.86 -19.80
N LYS A 309 78.02 -29.48 -19.22
CA LYS A 309 78.51 -30.80 -19.62
C LYS A 309 77.50 -31.89 -19.24
N PRO A 310 77.37 -32.97 -20.05
CA PRO A 310 76.56 -34.13 -19.70
C PRO A 310 76.99 -34.74 -18.36
N ILE A 311 76.03 -35.13 -17.54
CA ILE A 311 76.23 -35.76 -16.22
C ILE A 311 75.68 -37.19 -16.30
N GLU A 312 76.25 -38.14 -15.55
CA GLU A 312 75.65 -39.48 -15.41
C GLU A 312 74.26 -39.40 -14.74
N THR A 313 73.24 -39.87 -15.46
CA THR A 313 71.84 -39.83 -15.00
C THR A 313 71.36 -41.20 -14.51
N PRO A 314 70.52 -41.26 -13.46
CA PRO A 314 69.92 -42.51 -12.98
C PRO A 314 69.04 -43.18 -14.06
N GLU A 315 69.08 -44.51 -14.13
CA GLU A 315 68.30 -45.34 -15.09
C GLU A 315 68.50 -44.96 -16.58
N GLY A 316 69.56 -44.22 -16.93
CA GLY A 316 69.80 -43.74 -18.30
C GLY A 316 68.74 -42.74 -18.79
N ALA A 317 68.04 -42.07 -17.87
CA ALA A 317 67.00 -41.11 -18.21
C ALA A 317 67.60 -39.90 -18.97
N PRO A 318 67.03 -39.52 -20.13
CA PRO A 318 67.56 -38.41 -20.91
C PRO A 318 67.25 -37.08 -20.21
N ARG A 319 68.20 -36.16 -20.31
CA ARG A 319 68.10 -34.82 -19.73
C ARG A 319 67.59 -33.84 -20.78
N LEU A 320 66.61 -33.01 -20.43
CA LEU A 320 65.95 -32.10 -21.38
C LEU A 320 66.93 -31.14 -22.08
N ILE A 321 67.92 -30.57 -21.36
CA ILE A 321 68.89 -29.65 -21.98
C ILE A 321 69.78 -30.32 -23.03
N ASP A 322 70.04 -31.62 -22.90
CA ASP A 322 70.88 -32.36 -23.84
C ASP A 322 70.10 -32.74 -25.11
N LEU A 323 68.77 -32.80 -25.01
CA LEU A 323 67.85 -33.01 -26.14
C LEU A 323 67.52 -31.72 -26.90
N VAL A 324 67.72 -30.55 -26.27
CA VAL A 324 67.46 -29.25 -26.91
C VAL A 324 68.64 -28.86 -27.79
N THR A 325 68.33 -28.57 -29.06
CA THR A 325 69.28 -27.99 -30.01
C THR A 325 69.07 -26.48 -30.08
N PRO A 326 69.93 -25.65 -29.46
CA PRO A 326 69.81 -24.19 -29.52
C PRO A 326 70.16 -23.68 -30.92
N LYS A 327 69.59 -22.53 -31.30
CA LYS A 327 69.89 -21.86 -32.58
C LYS A 327 71.31 -21.30 -32.63
N ASP A 328 71.74 -20.70 -31.52
CA ASP A 328 73.10 -20.20 -31.30
C ASP A 328 73.61 -20.71 -29.95
N GLU A 329 74.89 -21.06 -29.87
CA GLU A 329 75.49 -21.65 -28.67
C GLU A 329 75.49 -20.69 -27.46
N SER A 330 75.43 -19.37 -27.71
CA SER A 330 75.28 -18.35 -26.67
C SER A 330 73.99 -18.48 -25.87
N PHE A 331 72.91 -19.01 -26.47
CA PHE A 331 71.63 -19.22 -25.80
C PHE A 331 71.60 -20.49 -24.96
N ARG A 332 72.61 -21.38 -25.08
CA ARG A 332 72.70 -22.60 -24.26
C ARG A 332 72.75 -22.27 -22.77
N VAL A 333 73.36 -21.14 -22.40
CA VAL A 333 73.38 -20.64 -21.01
C VAL A 333 71.97 -20.30 -20.51
N ALA A 334 71.13 -19.67 -21.36
CA ALA A 334 69.75 -19.35 -21.03
C ALA A 334 68.88 -20.60 -20.92
N PHE A 335 69.05 -21.58 -21.83
CA PHE A 335 68.36 -22.86 -21.74
C PHE A 335 68.77 -23.64 -20.49
N TYR A 336 70.06 -23.65 -20.13
CA TYR A 336 70.53 -24.32 -18.92
C TYR A 336 69.97 -23.67 -17.65
N HIS A 337 69.88 -22.33 -17.59
CA HIS A 337 69.30 -21.62 -16.45
C HIS A 337 67.84 -22.00 -16.18
N VAL A 338 67.06 -22.23 -17.24
CA VAL A 338 65.62 -22.59 -17.18
C VAL A 338 65.40 -24.09 -17.01
N LEU A 339 66.07 -24.91 -17.82
CA LEU A 339 65.89 -26.36 -17.87
C LEU A 339 66.65 -27.08 -16.74
N ARG A 340 67.76 -26.52 -16.25
CA ARG A 340 68.62 -27.12 -15.20
C ARG A 340 68.86 -28.63 -15.43
N ASP A 341 68.96 -29.41 -14.36
CA ASP A 341 69.11 -30.86 -14.35
C ASP A 341 67.73 -31.57 -14.46
N THR A 342 66.87 -31.17 -15.41
CA THR A 342 65.55 -31.81 -15.57
C THR A 342 65.65 -33.08 -16.41
N LEU A 343 65.18 -34.19 -15.85
CA LEU A 343 65.16 -35.50 -16.48
C LEU A 343 63.76 -35.83 -17.01
N VAL A 344 63.70 -36.63 -18.07
CA VAL A 344 62.45 -37.15 -18.62
C VAL A 344 62.28 -38.61 -18.23
N ALA A 345 61.11 -38.95 -17.70
CA ALA A 345 60.67 -40.33 -17.47
C ALA A 345 59.53 -40.69 -18.41
N ASN A 346 59.33 -41.97 -18.71
CA ASN A 346 58.20 -42.42 -19.50
C ASN A 346 56.90 -42.37 -18.69
N ASP A 347 56.96 -42.84 -17.43
CA ASP A 347 55.80 -43.01 -16.56
C ASP A 347 56.03 -42.43 -15.16
N LEU A 348 54.94 -42.18 -14.42
CA LEU A 348 54.98 -41.64 -13.05
C LEU A 348 55.72 -42.56 -12.08
N THR A 349 55.66 -43.88 -12.27
CA THR A 349 56.39 -44.87 -11.47
C THR A 349 57.90 -44.71 -11.64
N GLN A 350 58.35 -44.53 -12.88
CA GLN A 350 59.75 -44.26 -13.20
C GLN A 350 60.17 -42.89 -12.65
N ALA A 351 59.33 -41.86 -12.81
CA ALA A 351 59.60 -40.53 -12.28
C ALA A 351 59.81 -40.52 -10.76
N ASN A 352 58.98 -41.25 -10.01
CA ASN A 352 59.11 -41.38 -8.55
C ASN A 352 60.43 -42.06 -8.14
N ARG A 353 60.86 -43.12 -8.84
CA ARG A 353 62.12 -43.80 -8.54
C ARG A 353 63.33 -42.91 -8.80
N ILE A 354 63.33 -42.14 -9.88
CA ILE A 354 64.42 -41.22 -10.21
C ILE A 354 64.44 -40.02 -9.26
N ALA A 355 63.27 -39.46 -8.92
CA ALA A 355 63.17 -38.30 -8.04
C ALA A 355 63.55 -38.60 -6.57
N PHE A 356 63.16 -39.78 -6.05
CA PHE A 356 63.32 -40.13 -4.63
C PHE A 356 64.31 -41.27 -4.33
N GLY A 357 64.79 -42.01 -5.33
CA GLY A 357 65.57 -43.25 -5.13
C GLY A 357 67.09 -43.08 -4.97
N GLY A 358 67.65 -41.88 -5.14
CA GLY A 358 69.10 -41.62 -5.07
C GLY A 358 69.53 -40.70 -3.93
N LYS A 359 70.85 -40.55 -3.71
CA LYS A 359 71.43 -39.57 -2.75
C LYS A 359 71.18 -38.11 -3.15
N LYS A 360 70.98 -37.83 -4.44
CA LYS A 360 70.63 -36.52 -5.00
C LYS A 360 69.20 -36.58 -5.52
N ARG A 361 68.37 -35.59 -5.17
CA ARG A 361 67.01 -35.43 -5.73
C ARG A 361 67.08 -34.78 -7.10
N TRP A 362 66.35 -35.34 -8.06
CA TRP A 362 66.29 -34.83 -9.43
C TRP A 362 64.90 -34.25 -9.71
N ARG A 363 64.85 -33.20 -10.55
CA ARG A 363 63.58 -32.72 -11.10
C ARG A 363 63.23 -33.61 -12.29
N VAL A 364 62.06 -34.24 -12.28
CA VAL A 364 61.68 -35.24 -13.28
C VAL A 364 60.30 -34.91 -13.84
N VAL A 365 60.18 -34.94 -15.17
CA VAL A 365 58.91 -34.79 -15.88
C VAL A 365 58.60 -36.05 -16.68
N THR A 366 57.35 -36.48 -16.69
CA THR A 366 56.91 -37.61 -17.51
C THR A 366 56.51 -37.15 -18.92
N LEU A 367 56.47 -38.07 -19.88
CA LEU A 367 56.00 -37.79 -21.24
C LEU A 367 54.54 -37.28 -21.28
N ASP A 368 53.71 -37.69 -20.32
CA ASP A 368 52.32 -37.25 -20.16
C ASP A 368 52.16 -35.92 -19.38
N GLY A 369 53.27 -35.26 -19.02
CA GLY A 369 53.24 -33.92 -18.44
C GLY A 369 52.98 -33.88 -16.93
N LYS A 370 53.37 -34.90 -16.17
CA LYS A 370 53.41 -34.85 -14.69
C LYS A 370 54.81 -34.47 -14.25
N LEU A 371 54.92 -33.46 -13.39
CA LEU A 371 56.21 -32.92 -12.95
C LEU A 371 56.41 -33.14 -11.45
N ILE A 372 57.54 -33.73 -11.10
CA ILE A 372 58.04 -33.86 -9.73
C ILE A 372 59.25 -32.93 -9.59
N ASP A 373 59.12 -31.92 -8.75
CA ASP A 373 60.19 -30.97 -8.52
C ASP A 373 61.15 -31.43 -7.42
N SER A 374 62.40 -30.98 -7.53
CA SER A 374 63.47 -31.19 -6.55
C SER A 374 63.14 -30.63 -5.17
N SER A 375 62.24 -29.63 -5.11
CA SER A 375 61.65 -29.06 -3.88
C SER A 375 60.72 -30.02 -3.13
N GLY A 376 60.33 -31.14 -3.75
CA GLY A 376 59.36 -32.11 -3.20
C GLY A 376 57.92 -31.80 -3.56
N THR A 377 57.66 -30.81 -4.43
CA THR A 377 56.33 -30.54 -4.97
C THR A 377 56.02 -31.47 -6.15
N MET A 378 54.77 -31.94 -6.23
CA MET A 378 54.27 -32.74 -7.34
C MET A 378 53.13 -31.99 -8.01
N SER A 379 53.16 -31.92 -9.33
CA SER A 379 52.11 -31.29 -10.14
C SER A 379 51.63 -32.26 -11.22
N GLY A 380 50.31 -32.49 -11.24
CA GLY A 380 49.63 -33.37 -12.18
C GLY A 380 48.15 -33.51 -11.83
N GLY A 381 47.26 -33.16 -12.76
CA GLY A 381 45.79 -33.22 -12.61
C GLY A 381 45.08 -32.12 -13.41
N GLY A 382 44.00 -32.48 -14.11
CA GLY A 382 43.20 -31.59 -14.98
C GLY A 382 43.01 -32.15 -16.40
N SER A 383 42.04 -31.62 -17.15
CA SER A 383 41.83 -31.95 -18.59
C SER A 383 42.74 -31.15 -19.53
N ARG A 384 43.48 -30.17 -18.99
CA ARG A 384 44.32 -29.25 -19.76
C ARG A 384 45.76 -29.76 -19.82
N VAL A 385 46.24 -29.99 -21.03
CA VAL A 385 47.65 -30.34 -21.31
C VAL A 385 48.36 -29.08 -21.78
N SER A 386 49.53 -28.75 -21.21
CA SER A 386 50.39 -27.68 -21.73
C SER A 386 51.23 -28.21 -22.89
N LYS A 387 50.95 -27.72 -24.11
CA LYS A 387 51.62 -28.07 -25.37
C LYS A 387 51.99 -26.78 -26.13
N GLY A 388 52.98 -26.82 -27.03
CA GLY A 388 53.26 -25.74 -27.98
C GLY A 388 54.21 -24.65 -27.50
N LEU A 389 54.97 -24.87 -26.41
CA LEU A 389 56.01 -23.94 -25.98
C LEU A 389 57.34 -24.14 -26.75
N MET A 390 57.59 -25.33 -27.32
CA MET A 390 58.77 -25.61 -28.16
C MET A 390 58.53 -26.85 -29.05
N GLY A 391 58.73 -26.75 -30.37
CA GLY A 391 58.44 -27.83 -31.32
C GLY A 391 59.56 -28.11 -32.35
N SER A 392 59.32 -29.10 -33.21
CA SER A 392 60.26 -29.57 -34.24
C SER A 392 60.37 -28.64 -35.46
N SER A 393 59.35 -27.82 -35.73
CA SER A 393 59.34 -26.81 -36.80
C SER A 393 59.21 -25.39 -36.23
N ILE A 394 60.01 -24.45 -36.76
CA ILE A 394 59.89 -23.02 -36.45
C ILE A 394 58.80 -22.46 -37.36
N ILE A 395 57.54 -22.66 -37.01
CA ILE A 395 56.41 -22.00 -37.64
C ILE A 395 55.44 -21.60 -36.52
N GLY A 396 55.21 -20.29 -36.41
CA GLY A 396 54.22 -19.75 -35.50
C GLY A 396 52.79 -20.02 -35.96
N GLY A 397 51.86 -20.11 -35.01
CA GLY A 397 50.44 -19.87 -35.26
C GLY A 397 49.63 -21.05 -35.76
N GLY A 398 49.87 -22.27 -35.27
CA GLY A 398 48.97 -23.41 -35.53
C GLY A 398 48.33 -23.90 -34.23
N GLU A 399 47.19 -23.30 -33.85
CA GLU A 399 46.09 -23.87 -33.02
C GLU A 399 45.18 -22.72 -32.52
N ASP A 400 44.56 -21.98 -33.45
CA ASP A 400 43.53 -20.96 -33.16
C ASP A 400 42.08 -21.46 -33.49
N GLU A 401 41.90 -22.71 -33.91
CA GLU A 401 40.58 -23.24 -34.32
C GLU A 401 39.63 -23.58 -33.16
N GLU A 402 40.13 -23.82 -31.94
CA GLU A 402 39.26 -24.10 -30.79
C GLU A 402 38.56 -22.83 -30.24
N TYR A 403 39.09 -21.64 -30.51
CA TYR A 403 38.63 -20.37 -29.91
C TYR A 403 38.39 -19.24 -30.92
N SER A 404 38.05 -19.59 -32.17
CA SER A 404 37.68 -18.64 -33.22
C SER A 404 36.45 -17.78 -32.86
N GLU A 405 36.40 -16.55 -33.37
CA GLU A 405 35.32 -15.57 -33.16
C GLU A 405 33.93 -16.13 -33.50
N GLU A 406 33.83 -16.93 -34.56
CA GLU A 406 32.56 -17.53 -34.99
C GLU A 406 32.02 -18.54 -33.98
N ARG A 407 32.90 -19.23 -33.25
CA ARG A 407 32.51 -20.26 -32.28
C ARG A 407 32.09 -19.64 -30.95
N ILE A 408 32.74 -18.54 -30.55
CA ILE A 408 32.32 -17.70 -29.42
C ILE A 408 30.93 -17.10 -29.71
N ALA A 409 30.71 -16.59 -30.92
CA ALA A 409 29.40 -16.07 -31.32
C ALA A 409 28.30 -17.14 -31.30
N LYS A 410 28.63 -18.39 -31.68
CA LYS A 410 27.69 -19.54 -31.54
C LYS A 410 27.36 -19.83 -30.09
N PHE A 411 28.34 -19.88 -29.19
CA PHE A 411 28.08 -20.09 -27.76
C PHE A 411 27.28 -18.94 -27.12
N GLU A 412 27.52 -17.68 -27.51
CA GLU A 412 26.71 -16.56 -27.06
C GLU A 412 25.27 -16.63 -27.56
N LYS A 413 25.06 -17.07 -28.81
CA LYS A 413 23.72 -17.29 -29.36
C LYS A 413 22.96 -18.40 -28.63
N ASP A 414 23.65 -19.47 -28.26
CA ASP A 414 23.05 -20.58 -27.51
C ASP A 414 22.69 -20.17 -26.08
N VAL A 415 23.51 -19.34 -25.42
CA VAL A 415 23.20 -18.74 -24.11
C VAL A 415 21.94 -17.89 -24.19
N ARG A 416 21.83 -16.99 -25.19
CA ARG A 416 20.63 -16.15 -25.36
C ARG A 416 19.36 -16.97 -25.58
N LYS A 417 19.42 -17.99 -26.43
CA LYS A 417 18.26 -18.88 -26.66
C LYS A 417 17.86 -19.66 -25.42
N ALA A 418 18.81 -20.10 -24.61
CA ALA A 418 18.52 -20.80 -23.36
C ALA A 418 17.91 -19.85 -22.32
N GLU A 419 18.38 -18.60 -22.27
CA GLU A 419 17.87 -17.53 -21.40
C GLU A 419 16.44 -17.12 -21.76
N GLU A 420 16.14 -16.88 -23.04
CA GLU A 420 14.79 -16.55 -23.52
C GLU A 420 13.78 -17.64 -23.15
N LYS A 421 14.13 -18.91 -23.37
CA LYS A 421 13.27 -20.04 -23.01
C LYS A 421 13.03 -20.14 -21.51
N LEU A 422 14.06 -19.88 -20.70
CA LEU A 422 13.93 -19.92 -19.24
C LEU A 422 13.05 -18.77 -18.74
N ASN A 423 13.23 -17.56 -19.26
CA ASN A 423 12.45 -16.39 -18.88
C ASN A 423 10.98 -16.55 -19.28
N ASN A 424 10.68 -16.95 -20.52
CA ASN A 424 9.30 -17.15 -20.98
C ASN A 424 8.56 -18.20 -20.13
N PHE A 425 9.24 -19.28 -19.76
CA PHE A 425 8.70 -20.32 -18.89
C PHE A 425 8.45 -19.79 -17.46
N GLN A 426 9.37 -19.00 -16.91
CA GLN A 426 9.21 -18.41 -15.57
C GLN A 426 8.09 -17.37 -15.53
N THR A 427 7.96 -16.53 -16.56
CA THR A 427 6.88 -15.54 -16.66
C THR A 427 5.52 -16.21 -16.77
N SER A 428 5.39 -17.24 -17.62
CA SER A 428 4.14 -17.99 -17.78
C SER A 428 3.74 -18.66 -16.47
N LYS A 429 4.68 -19.34 -15.81
CA LYS A 429 4.48 -19.96 -14.50
C LYS A 429 4.03 -18.93 -13.44
N SER A 430 4.71 -17.79 -13.34
CA SER A 430 4.34 -16.73 -12.39
C SER A 430 2.91 -16.25 -12.62
N SER A 431 2.52 -16.01 -13.87
CA SER A 431 1.18 -15.50 -14.19
C SER A 431 0.06 -16.46 -13.78
N ILE A 432 0.26 -17.77 -13.97
CA ILE A 432 -0.71 -18.80 -13.58
C ILE A 432 -0.73 -18.96 -12.05
N GLU A 433 0.42 -18.91 -11.39
CA GLU A 433 0.51 -18.96 -9.92
C GLU A 433 -0.15 -17.73 -9.28
N ASP A 434 0.00 -16.54 -9.87
CA ASP A 434 -0.62 -15.30 -9.42
C ASP A 434 -2.14 -15.34 -9.56
N GLU A 435 -2.66 -15.82 -10.69
CA GLU A 435 -4.10 -15.99 -10.89
C GLU A 435 -4.70 -17.03 -9.94
N LEU A 436 -4.00 -18.13 -9.71
CA LEU A 436 -4.42 -19.15 -8.76
C LEU A 436 -4.44 -18.62 -7.32
N ASN A 437 -3.42 -17.87 -6.91
CA ASN A 437 -3.37 -17.22 -5.60
C ASN A 437 -4.48 -16.17 -5.45
N ARG A 438 -4.77 -15.40 -6.50
CA ARG A 438 -5.85 -14.41 -6.53
C ARG A 438 -7.21 -15.07 -6.31
N LEU A 439 -7.52 -16.10 -7.10
CA LEU A 439 -8.79 -16.82 -6.99
C LEU A 439 -8.94 -17.56 -5.64
N GLN A 440 -7.86 -18.17 -5.15
CA GLN A 440 -7.83 -18.81 -3.82
C GLN A 440 -7.95 -17.80 -2.66
N GLY A 441 -7.54 -16.55 -2.85
CA GLY A 441 -7.73 -15.47 -1.87
C GLY A 441 -9.16 -14.92 -1.85
N ILE A 442 -9.82 -14.84 -3.01
CA ILE A 442 -11.20 -14.30 -3.14
C ILE A 442 -12.24 -15.31 -2.62
N LEU A 443 -12.04 -16.60 -2.88
CA LEU A 443 -13.03 -17.65 -2.56
C LEU A 443 -13.45 -17.68 -1.06
N PRO A 444 -12.54 -17.63 -0.07
CA PRO A 444 -12.90 -17.59 1.36
C PRO A 444 -13.74 -16.36 1.73
N HIS A 445 -13.53 -15.22 1.04
CA HIS A 445 -14.28 -14.00 1.30
C HIS A 445 -15.73 -14.11 0.78
N VAL A 446 -15.92 -14.72 -0.39
CA VAL A 446 -17.24 -15.03 -0.94
C VAL A 446 -17.98 -16.05 -0.07
N GLU A 447 -17.28 -17.10 0.40
CA GLU A 447 -17.84 -18.10 1.33
C GLU A 447 -18.27 -17.48 2.67
N MET A 448 -17.48 -16.54 3.20
CA MET A 448 -17.85 -15.80 4.41
C MET A 448 -19.11 -14.94 4.20
N LYS A 449 -19.25 -14.31 3.03
CA LYS A 449 -20.45 -13.52 2.69
C LYS A 449 -21.69 -14.41 2.57
N ILE A 450 -21.56 -15.56 1.90
CA ILE A 450 -22.64 -16.54 1.78
C ILE A 450 -23.07 -17.03 3.17
N THR A 451 -22.13 -17.48 4.00
CA THR A 451 -22.45 -17.99 5.35
C THR A 451 -23.11 -16.91 6.22
N LYS A 452 -22.65 -15.66 6.15
CA LYS A 452 -23.30 -14.53 6.84
C LYS A 452 -24.75 -14.32 6.38
N LEU A 453 -25.01 -14.31 5.07
CA LEU A 453 -26.36 -14.16 4.52
C LEU A 453 -27.26 -15.34 4.89
N GLU A 454 -26.74 -16.56 4.93
CA GLU A 454 -27.48 -17.75 5.39
C GLU A 454 -27.85 -17.65 6.87
N MET A 455 -26.94 -17.18 7.73
CA MET A 455 -27.24 -16.92 9.14
C MET A 455 -28.29 -15.82 9.33
N ASP A 456 -28.19 -14.73 8.56
CA ASP A 456 -29.15 -13.63 8.58
C ASP A 456 -30.54 -14.08 8.13
N LEU A 457 -30.63 -14.89 7.07
CA LEU A 457 -31.87 -15.50 6.60
C LEU A 457 -32.45 -16.45 7.65
N GLY A 458 -31.61 -17.28 8.29
CA GLY A 458 -32.02 -18.15 9.39
C GLY A 458 -32.56 -17.36 10.59
N GLY A 459 -31.93 -16.24 10.94
CA GLY A 459 -32.43 -15.33 11.98
C GLY A 459 -33.71 -14.59 11.56
N GLY A 460 -33.85 -14.25 10.29
CA GLY A 460 -35.07 -13.70 9.70
C GLY A 460 -36.25 -14.68 9.79
N ILE A 461 -36.03 -15.94 9.43
CA ILE A 461 -37.06 -17.01 9.49
C ILE A 461 -37.56 -17.20 10.92
N LYS A 462 -36.66 -17.27 11.91
CA LYS A 462 -37.06 -17.39 13.33
C LYS A 462 -37.90 -16.22 13.81
N ARG A 463 -37.50 -14.99 13.48
CA ARG A 463 -38.29 -13.78 13.79
C ARG A 463 -39.65 -13.79 13.11
N LEU A 464 -39.74 -14.33 11.91
CA LEU A 464 -40.98 -14.48 11.16
C LEU A 464 -41.91 -15.52 11.82
N GLU A 465 -41.36 -16.65 12.28
CA GLU A 465 -42.09 -17.64 13.08
C GLU A 465 -42.60 -17.07 14.41
N GLU A 466 -41.76 -16.34 15.12
CA GLU A 466 -42.13 -15.64 16.36
C GLU A 466 -43.26 -14.62 16.11
N ALA A 467 -43.12 -13.76 15.10
CA ALA A 467 -44.15 -12.78 14.75
C ALA A 467 -45.47 -13.44 14.31
N ARG A 468 -45.40 -14.57 13.60
CA ARG A 468 -46.60 -15.36 13.23
C ARG A 468 -47.28 -15.97 14.46
N ARG A 469 -46.51 -16.49 15.43
CA ARG A 469 -47.04 -16.97 16.71
C ARG A 469 -47.72 -15.84 17.48
N THR A 470 -47.12 -14.65 17.54
CA THR A 470 -47.74 -13.49 18.18
C THR A 470 -49.08 -13.14 17.53
N ILE A 471 -49.19 -13.20 16.20
CA ILE A 471 -50.48 -13.00 15.52
C ILE A 471 -51.48 -14.10 15.88
N GLU A 472 -51.04 -15.35 15.98
CA GLU A 472 -51.90 -16.48 16.35
C GLU A 472 -52.38 -16.36 17.81
N ASP A 473 -51.52 -15.92 18.71
CA ASP A 473 -51.85 -15.62 20.11
C ASP A 473 -52.85 -14.46 20.20
N ILE A 474 -52.63 -13.35 19.47
CA ILE A 474 -53.56 -12.23 19.40
C ILE A 474 -54.90 -12.67 18.79
N ARG A 475 -54.88 -13.48 17.72
CA ARG A 475 -56.10 -14.03 17.09
C ARG A 475 -56.85 -15.01 18.00
N SER A 476 -56.14 -15.73 18.86
CA SER A 476 -56.79 -16.59 19.87
C SER A 476 -57.53 -15.76 20.92
N GLN A 477 -57.05 -14.56 21.23
CA GLN A 477 -57.75 -13.57 22.05
C GLN A 477 -58.93 -12.92 21.30
N ASP A 478 -58.85 -12.84 19.97
CA ASP A 478 -59.89 -12.28 19.07
C ASP A 478 -61.21 -13.10 19.05
N ASN A 479 -61.20 -14.37 19.50
CA ASN A 479 -62.44 -15.12 19.76
C ASN A 479 -63.33 -14.49 20.87
N LEU A 480 -62.82 -13.48 21.59
CA LEU A 480 -63.59 -12.66 22.53
C LEU A 480 -64.39 -11.55 21.81
N GLU A 481 -64.03 -11.12 20.59
CA GLU A 481 -64.74 -10.06 19.86
C GLU A 481 -66.23 -10.39 19.64
N ALA A 482 -66.57 -11.66 19.35
CA ALA A 482 -67.96 -12.07 19.15
C ALA A 482 -68.81 -12.03 20.45
N LYS A 483 -68.16 -12.08 21.62
CA LYS A 483 -68.79 -11.89 22.94
C LYS A 483 -68.88 -10.40 23.26
N ASP A 484 -67.79 -9.66 23.06
CA ASP A 484 -67.69 -8.23 23.34
C ASP A 484 -68.65 -7.42 22.46
N GLU A 485 -68.84 -7.80 21.20
CA GLU A 485 -69.78 -7.13 20.28
C GLU A 485 -71.26 -7.38 20.67
N LYS A 486 -71.56 -8.54 21.29
CA LYS A 486 -72.89 -8.83 21.86
C LYS A 486 -73.10 -8.06 23.16
N GLU A 487 -72.08 -7.95 24.00
CA GLU A 487 -72.12 -7.14 25.22
C GLU A 487 -72.27 -5.65 24.91
N ILE A 488 -71.54 -5.10 23.93
CA ILE A 488 -71.69 -3.73 23.44
C ILE A 488 -73.13 -3.46 22.99
N LYS A 489 -73.71 -4.32 22.15
CA LYS A 489 -75.11 -4.16 21.69
C LYS A 489 -76.13 -4.27 22.84
N SER A 490 -75.81 -5.04 23.88
CA SER A 490 -76.65 -5.12 25.08
C SER A 490 -76.55 -3.87 25.95
N LEU A 491 -75.34 -3.32 26.12
CA LEU A 491 -75.07 -2.09 26.86
C LEU A 491 -75.68 -0.88 26.14
N GLU A 492 -75.65 -0.82 24.81
CA GLU A 492 -76.31 0.22 24.03
C GLU A 492 -77.83 0.25 24.26
N LYS A 493 -78.48 -0.92 24.30
CA LYS A 493 -79.91 -1.02 24.65
C LYS A 493 -80.20 -0.57 26.08
N ILE A 494 -79.30 -0.86 27.02
CA ILE A 494 -79.42 -0.43 28.42
C ILE A 494 -79.24 1.09 28.54
N ILE A 495 -78.27 1.67 27.82
CA ILE A 495 -78.04 3.12 27.73
C ILE A 495 -79.28 3.79 27.15
N GLU A 496 -79.82 3.30 26.03
CA GLU A 496 -81.01 3.89 25.40
C GLU A 496 -82.23 3.84 26.32
N LYS A 497 -82.42 2.73 27.04
CA LYS A 497 -83.50 2.58 28.03
C LYS A 497 -83.34 3.55 29.21
N ASN A 498 -82.16 3.58 29.83
CA ASN A 498 -81.88 4.46 30.97
C ASN A 498 -81.94 5.95 30.56
N GLN A 499 -81.54 6.29 29.33
CA GLN A 499 -81.63 7.64 28.80
C GLN A 499 -83.10 8.08 28.64
N LYS A 500 -83.95 7.26 28.03
CA LYS A 500 -85.40 7.54 27.90
C LYS A 500 -86.09 7.69 29.26
N GLU A 501 -85.77 6.82 30.21
CA GLU A 501 -86.29 6.90 31.57
C GLU A 501 -85.78 8.15 32.30
N MET A 502 -84.49 8.49 32.18
CA MET A 502 -83.89 9.71 32.74
C MET A 502 -84.55 10.97 32.16
N ASP A 503 -84.80 11.04 30.86
CA ASP A 503 -85.42 12.20 30.22
C ASP A 503 -86.89 12.37 30.63
N SER A 504 -87.61 11.26 30.84
CA SER A 504 -88.96 11.28 31.42
C SER A 504 -89.01 11.71 32.90
N LEU A 505 -87.95 11.42 33.66
CA LEU A 505 -87.82 11.84 35.04
C LEU A 505 -87.40 13.31 35.12
N LYS A 506 -86.44 13.75 34.29
CA LYS A 506 -86.01 15.14 34.18
C LYS A 506 -87.15 16.08 33.80
N THR A 507 -88.07 15.66 32.92
CA THR A 507 -89.24 16.48 32.57
C THR A 507 -90.17 16.69 33.77
N LYS A 508 -90.35 15.66 34.61
CA LYS A 508 -91.08 15.77 35.88
C LYS A 508 -90.34 16.62 36.91
N THR A 509 -89.02 16.43 37.05
CA THR A 509 -88.15 17.23 37.94
C THR A 509 -88.16 18.70 37.54
N LYS A 510 -88.09 19.02 36.24
CA LYS A 510 -88.15 20.39 35.72
C LYS A 510 -89.45 21.10 36.07
N SER A 511 -90.59 20.42 35.97
CA SER A 511 -91.89 20.99 36.37
C SER A 511 -91.89 21.38 37.85
N ILE A 512 -91.34 20.53 38.72
CA ILE A 512 -91.26 20.79 40.17
C ILE A 512 -90.20 21.86 40.48
N GLU A 513 -89.07 21.89 39.76
CA GLU A 513 -88.05 22.92 39.87
C GLU A 513 -88.54 24.30 39.40
N GLU A 514 -89.37 24.35 38.35
CA GLU A 514 -90.04 25.58 37.90
C GLU A 514 -91.03 26.07 38.96
N GLU A 515 -91.82 25.18 39.56
CA GLU A 515 -92.71 25.51 40.70
C GLU A 515 -91.90 26.02 41.92
N ILE A 516 -90.76 25.38 42.25
CA ILE A 516 -89.87 25.84 43.33
C ILE A 516 -89.25 27.19 42.98
N LYS A 517 -88.81 27.42 41.73
CA LYS A 517 -88.30 28.72 41.28
C LYS A 517 -89.35 29.80 41.37
N GLU A 518 -90.60 29.52 40.98
CA GLU A 518 -91.72 30.46 41.14
C GLU A 518 -91.98 30.78 42.61
N LEU A 519 -91.87 29.79 43.51
CA LEU A 519 -91.99 30.00 44.95
C LEU A 519 -90.80 30.76 45.54
N GLN A 520 -89.58 30.49 45.08
CA GLN A 520 -88.38 31.24 45.44
C GLN A 520 -88.43 32.68 44.92
N GLU A 521 -89.02 32.90 43.75
CA GLU A 521 -89.24 34.22 43.17
C GLU A 521 -90.33 34.98 43.94
N LYS A 522 -91.39 34.29 44.39
CA LYS A 522 -92.36 34.83 45.35
C LYS A 522 -91.71 35.16 46.70
N ILE A 523 -90.79 34.35 47.21
CA ILE A 523 -89.98 34.68 48.41
C ILE A 523 -89.08 35.89 48.15
N LEU A 524 -88.44 35.98 46.98
CA LEU A 524 -87.63 37.13 46.57
C LEU A 524 -88.47 38.40 46.35
N GLN A 525 -89.77 38.28 46.06
CA GLN A 525 -90.73 39.39 46.03
C GLN A 525 -91.16 39.80 47.44
N VAL A 526 -91.36 38.84 48.36
CA VAL A 526 -91.76 39.06 49.76
C VAL A 526 -90.62 39.57 50.64
N GLY A 527 -89.39 39.07 50.43
CA GLY A 527 -88.16 39.52 51.09
C GLY A 527 -87.68 40.90 50.61
N GLY A 528 -88.37 41.47 49.63
CA GLY A 528 -88.17 42.83 49.13
C GLY A 528 -86.80 43.06 48.49
N VAL A 529 -86.52 44.33 48.22
CA VAL A 529 -85.26 44.77 47.58
C VAL A 529 -84.05 44.40 48.44
N LYS A 530 -84.15 44.49 49.78
CA LYS A 530 -83.03 44.31 50.72
C LYS A 530 -82.41 42.90 50.70
N LEU A 531 -83.21 41.83 50.68
CA LEU A 531 -82.69 40.46 50.59
C LEU A 531 -81.99 40.21 49.25
N ARG A 532 -82.56 40.76 48.17
CA ARG A 532 -82.05 40.62 46.81
C ARG A 532 -80.72 41.36 46.62
N THR A 533 -80.59 42.58 47.15
CA THR A 533 -79.31 43.30 47.13
C THR A 533 -78.24 42.58 47.94
N GLN A 534 -78.58 42.10 49.14
CA GLN A 534 -77.60 41.42 49.99
C GLN A 534 -77.13 40.08 49.39
N GLN A 535 -78.04 39.31 48.79
CA GLN A 535 -77.71 38.04 48.13
C GLN A 535 -76.88 38.25 46.85
N SER A 536 -77.11 39.32 46.10
CA SER A 536 -76.26 39.70 44.96
C SER A 536 -74.85 40.07 45.44
N LYS A 537 -74.72 40.91 46.47
CA LYS A 537 -73.40 41.29 47.02
C LYS A 537 -72.58 40.08 47.47
N VAL A 538 -73.18 39.14 48.19
CA VAL A 538 -72.48 37.91 48.63
C VAL A 538 -72.03 37.10 47.42
N LYS A 539 -72.87 36.96 46.39
CA LYS A 539 -72.51 36.26 45.15
C LYS A 539 -71.36 36.95 44.41
N ASP A 540 -71.46 38.27 44.23
CA ASP A 540 -70.44 39.07 43.56
C ASP A 540 -69.10 39.01 44.31
N LEU A 541 -69.13 39.01 45.66
CA LEU A 541 -67.93 38.82 46.49
C LEU A 541 -67.32 37.42 46.35
N LYS A 542 -68.11 36.35 46.23
CA LYS A 542 -67.58 34.99 45.97
C LYS A 542 -66.88 34.90 44.63
N GLU A 543 -67.47 35.47 43.57
CA GLU A 543 -66.86 35.50 42.24
C GLU A 543 -65.56 36.34 42.23
N ILE A 544 -65.52 37.46 42.97
CA ILE A 544 -64.31 38.27 43.14
C ILE A 544 -63.21 37.49 43.90
N ILE A 545 -63.55 36.76 44.97
CA ILE A 545 -62.59 35.94 45.74
C ILE A 545 -62.01 34.82 44.86
N GLU A 546 -62.85 34.10 44.10
CA GLU A 546 -62.39 33.04 43.18
C GLU A 546 -61.46 33.61 42.10
N HIS A 547 -61.82 34.75 41.50
CA HIS A 547 -60.99 35.40 40.48
C HIS A 547 -59.66 35.91 41.05
N THR A 548 -59.65 36.50 42.25
CA THR A 548 -58.44 36.96 42.94
C THR A 548 -57.53 35.78 43.33
N SER A 549 -58.10 34.65 43.80
CA SER A 549 -57.37 33.42 44.11
C SER A 549 -56.72 32.77 42.87
N ASN A 550 -57.45 32.73 41.75
CA ASN A 550 -56.91 32.25 40.47
C ASN A 550 -55.79 33.16 39.93
N ARG A 551 -55.88 34.48 40.13
CA ARG A 551 -54.80 35.41 39.79
C ARG A 551 -53.58 35.22 40.71
N LEU A 552 -53.80 35.03 42.01
CA LEU A 552 -52.75 34.80 42.99
C LEU A 552 -51.92 33.56 42.65
N THR A 553 -52.58 32.42 42.41
CA THR A 553 -51.91 31.16 42.01
C THR A 553 -51.14 31.30 40.71
N LYS A 554 -51.66 32.05 39.73
CA LYS A 554 -50.97 32.33 38.47
C LYS A 554 -49.70 33.17 38.66
N SER A 555 -49.75 34.20 39.50
CA SER A 555 -48.57 35.03 39.82
C SER A 555 -47.55 34.24 40.65
N GLU A 556 -47.96 33.35 41.56
CA GLU A 556 -47.07 32.46 42.31
C GLU A 556 -46.34 31.44 41.42
N VAL A 557 -47.03 30.84 40.45
CA VAL A 557 -46.39 29.96 39.45
C VAL A 557 -45.38 30.74 38.60
N THR A 558 -45.67 32.00 38.29
CA THR A 558 -44.79 32.89 37.52
C THR A 558 -43.50 33.23 38.29
N ILE A 559 -43.59 33.43 39.61
CA ILE A 559 -42.42 33.61 40.49
C ILE A 559 -41.54 32.36 40.48
N ASN A 560 -42.13 31.17 40.66
CA ASN A 560 -41.37 29.91 40.69
C ASN A 560 -40.67 29.63 39.35
N LYS A 561 -41.33 29.96 38.24
CA LYS A 561 -40.72 29.87 36.91
C LYS A 561 -39.55 30.85 36.76
N SER A 562 -39.74 32.12 37.15
CA SER A 562 -38.71 33.16 37.04
C SER A 562 -37.48 32.85 37.91
N LYS A 563 -37.66 32.25 39.09
CA LYS A 563 -36.57 31.78 39.97
C LYS A 563 -35.74 30.65 39.34
N ARG A 564 -36.40 29.68 38.69
CA ARG A 564 -35.70 28.62 37.94
C ARG A 564 -34.92 29.18 36.75
N ASP A 565 -35.51 30.13 36.03
CA ASP A 565 -34.86 30.81 34.91
C ASP A 565 -33.64 31.62 35.40
N PHE A 566 -33.74 32.31 36.53
CA PHE A 566 -32.62 33.01 37.17
C PHE A 566 -31.44 32.07 37.47
N GLU A 567 -31.68 30.93 38.13
CA GLU A 567 -30.61 29.97 38.44
C GLU A 567 -29.96 29.38 37.19
N LYS A 568 -30.78 29.10 36.17
CA LYS A 568 -30.31 28.56 34.89
C LYS A 568 -29.39 29.55 34.16
N TYR A 569 -29.83 30.80 33.98
CA TYR A 569 -29.04 31.81 33.25
C TYR A 569 -27.80 32.25 34.03
N THR A 570 -27.86 32.27 35.36
CA THR A 570 -26.67 32.57 36.20
C THR A 570 -25.58 31.51 36.02
N LYS A 571 -25.93 30.22 36.09
CA LYS A 571 -24.98 29.11 35.84
C LYS A 571 -24.46 29.10 34.40
N SER A 572 -25.31 29.47 33.43
CA SER A 572 -24.90 29.60 32.02
C SER A 572 -23.88 30.71 31.84
N LEU A 573 -24.09 31.87 32.47
CA LEU A 573 -23.19 33.02 32.39
C LEU A 573 -21.83 32.74 33.03
N GLU A 574 -21.80 32.13 34.21
CA GLU A 574 -20.55 31.72 34.87
C GLU A 574 -19.72 30.83 33.93
N LYS A 575 -20.31 29.75 33.44
CA LYS A 575 -19.65 28.81 32.54
C LYS A 575 -19.17 29.47 31.24
N ASN A 576 -20.05 30.23 30.58
CA ASN A 576 -19.71 30.87 29.30
C ASN A 576 -18.64 31.95 29.47
N SER A 577 -18.61 32.66 30.60
CA SER A 577 -17.60 33.67 30.91
C SER A 577 -16.21 33.06 31.19
N GLU A 578 -16.16 31.92 31.90
CA GLU A 578 -14.91 31.17 32.10
C GLU A 578 -14.37 30.62 30.77
N GLU A 579 -15.23 30.06 29.93
CA GLU A 579 -14.85 29.59 28.59
C GLU A 579 -14.35 30.74 27.69
N LEU A 580 -14.96 31.92 27.79
CA LEU A 580 -14.53 33.09 27.04
C LEU A 580 -13.13 33.55 27.46
N ASN A 581 -12.84 33.63 28.76
CA ASN A 581 -11.52 34.01 29.26
C ASN A 581 -10.42 33.04 28.80
N LEU A 582 -10.69 31.74 28.82
CA LEU A 582 -9.74 30.73 28.34
C LEU A 582 -9.44 30.89 26.84
N ILE A 583 -10.45 31.22 26.04
CA ILE A 583 -10.28 31.45 24.60
C ILE A 583 -9.52 32.75 24.33
N GLU A 584 -9.71 33.79 25.14
CA GLU A 584 -8.98 35.06 25.01
C GLU A 584 -7.49 34.89 25.30
N ILE A 585 -7.14 34.20 26.38
CA ILE A 585 -5.74 33.86 26.70
C ILE A 585 -5.11 33.02 25.56
N GLY A 586 -5.85 32.01 25.07
CA GLY A 586 -5.37 31.18 23.97
C GLY A 586 -5.20 31.94 22.64
N LEU A 587 -6.00 32.97 22.40
CA LEU A 587 -5.87 33.84 21.23
C LEU A 587 -4.61 34.71 21.29
N GLU A 588 -4.31 35.30 22.44
CA GLU A 588 -3.07 36.09 22.63
C GLU A 588 -1.82 35.25 22.40
N GLU A 589 -1.79 34.01 22.91
CA GLU A 589 -0.67 33.10 22.67
C GLU A 589 -0.52 32.72 21.19
N LEU A 590 -1.64 32.47 20.50
CA LEU A 590 -1.64 32.13 19.08
C LEU A 590 -1.20 33.32 18.22
N GLU A 591 -1.62 34.53 18.56
CA GLU A 591 -1.19 35.77 17.89
C GLU A 591 0.32 35.99 18.04
N GLY A 592 0.86 35.78 19.25
CA GLY A 592 2.30 35.81 19.50
C GLY A 592 3.06 34.81 18.61
N LYS A 593 2.63 33.54 18.60
CA LYS A 593 3.25 32.48 17.79
C LYS A 593 3.16 32.77 16.29
N ASN A 594 2.03 33.29 15.81
CA ASN A 594 1.84 33.62 14.41
C ASN A 594 2.78 34.76 13.96
N SER A 595 2.99 35.77 14.81
CA SER A 595 3.92 36.87 14.47
C SER A 595 5.38 36.40 14.31
N VAL A 596 5.84 35.50 15.19
CA VAL A 596 7.19 34.92 15.10
C VAL A 596 7.32 34.03 13.86
N MET A 597 6.29 33.23 13.55
CA MET A 597 6.32 32.36 12.39
C MET A 597 6.36 33.15 11.07
N VAL A 598 5.66 34.28 10.99
CA VAL A 598 5.68 35.17 9.81
C VAL A 598 7.09 35.69 9.56
N THR A 599 7.76 36.25 10.57
CA THR A 599 9.11 36.82 10.41
C THR A 599 10.14 35.76 10.04
N GLU A 600 10.03 34.56 10.61
CA GLU A 600 10.91 33.44 10.26
C GLU A 600 10.68 32.90 8.84
N THR A 601 9.44 32.94 8.34
CA THR A 601 9.10 32.49 7.00
C THR A 601 9.61 33.47 5.94
N GLU A 602 9.48 34.77 6.19
CA GLU A 602 10.03 35.82 5.33
C GLU A 602 11.56 35.72 5.21
N ALA A 603 12.27 35.59 6.35
CA ALA A 603 13.72 35.43 6.34
C ALA A 603 14.17 34.18 5.55
N MET A 604 13.43 33.07 5.65
CA MET A 604 13.75 31.85 4.91
C MET A 604 13.46 31.98 3.41
N ARG A 605 12.44 32.74 3.02
CA ARG A 605 12.12 33.03 1.62
C ARG A 605 13.27 33.73 0.92
N ASP A 606 13.83 34.75 1.58
CA ASP A 606 14.98 35.50 1.06
C ASP A 606 16.21 34.59 0.85
N THR A 607 16.47 33.66 1.78
CA THR A 607 17.59 32.71 1.62
C THR A 607 17.39 31.73 0.46
N VAL A 608 16.15 31.30 0.20
CA VAL A 608 15.81 30.40 -0.92
C VAL A 608 16.03 31.12 -2.25
N ASP A 609 15.62 32.38 -2.35
CA ASP A 609 15.75 33.15 -3.58
C ASP A 609 17.24 33.43 -3.90
N GLN A 610 18.07 33.75 -2.90
CA GLN A 610 19.52 33.87 -3.07
C GLN A 610 20.18 32.57 -3.56
N ALA A 611 19.74 31.42 -3.05
CA ALA A 611 20.24 30.11 -3.48
C ALA A 611 19.82 29.76 -4.92
N ARG A 612 18.61 30.15 -5.34
CA ARG A 612 18.13 29.98 -6.72
C ARG A 612 18.95 30.80 -7.71
N ILE A 613 19.24 32.06 -7.37
CA ILE A 613 20.09 32.93 -8.20
C ILE A 613 21.48 32.29 -8.36
N SER A 614 22.08 31.83 -7.27
CA SER A 614 23.40 31.17 -7.29
C SER A 614 23.42 29.90 -8.13
N LEU A 615 22.34 29.10 -8.11
CA LEU A 615 22.22 27.88 -8.91
C LEU A 615 22.20 28.18 -10.41
N GLU A 616 21.47 29.22 -10.82
CA GLU A 616 21.36 29.60 -12.23
C GLU A 616 22.71 30.10 -12.78
N GLU A 617 23.44 30.89 -11.98
CA GLU A 617 24.81 31.29 -12.33
C GLU A 617 25.76 30.09 -12.54
N GLN A 618 25.63 29.03 -11.74
CA GLN A 618 26.44 27.81 -11.91
C GLN A 618 26.06 27.01 -13.15
N LYS A 619 24.77 26.95 -13.50
CA LYS A 619 24.31 26.30 -14.74
C LYS A 619 24.87 27.01 -15.97
N ASP A 620 24.81 28.34 -15.99
CA ASP A 620 25.37 29.13 -17.09
C ASP A 620 26.88 28.89 -17.26
N ARG A 621 27.62 28.79 -16.14
CA ARG A 621 29.04 28.41 -16.17
C ARG A 621 29.26 27.02 -16.74
N LEU A 622 28.43 26.04 -16.37
CA LEU A 622 28.52 24.66 -16.85
C LEU A 622 28.28 24.56 -18.36
N VAL A 623 27.26 25.27 -18.87
CA VAL A 623 26.99 25.38 -20.31
C VAL A 623 28.18 26.00 -21.05
N GLY A 624 28.77 27.07 -20.48
CA GLY A 624 29.98 27.68 -21.02
C GLY A 624 31.17 26.71 -21.11
N ILE A 625 31.38 25.87 -20.09
CA ILE A 625 32.44 24.84 -20.07
C ILE A 625 32.15 23.74 -21.09
N GLN A 626 30.91 23.28 -21.21
CA GLN A 626 30.52 22.27 -22.21
C GLN A 626 30.75 22.75 -23.64
N LYS A 627 30.44 24.01 -23.94
CA LYS A 627 30.71 24.61 -25.25
C LYS A 627 32.21 24.59 -25.58
N LYS A 628 33.06 25.02 -24.63
CA LYS A 628 34.53 24.98 -24.77
C LYS A 628 35.07 23.56 -24.95
N ARG A 629 34.51 22.58 -24.22
CA ARG A 629 34.88 21.16 -24.37
C ARG A 629 34.58 20.66 -25.79
N ASN A 630 33.38 20.94 -26.31
CA ASN A 630 32.97 20.48 -27.63
C ASN A 630 33.80 21.13 -28.74
N GLU A 631 34.19 22.40 -28.60
CA GLU A 631 35.11 23.07 -29.51
C GLU A 631 36.50 22.39 -29.55
N LYS A 632 37.07 22.05 -28.38
CA LYS A 632 38.35 21.31 -28.32
C LYS A 632 38.26 19.92 -28.93
N LEU A 633 37.13 19.24 -28.74
CA LEU A 633 36.91 17.89 -29.28
C LEU A 633 36.82 17.92 -30.82
N LYS A 634 36.13 18.92 -31.39
CA LYS A 634 36.13 19.17 -32.84
C LYS A 634 37.54 19.41 -33.39
N PHE A 635 38.36 20.20 -32.69
CA PHE A 635 39.74 20.46 -33.09
C PHE A 635 40.61 19.19 -33.06
N MET A 636 40.49 18.36 -32.01
CA MET A 636 41.20 17.08 -31.92
C MET A 636 40.85 16.14 -33.07
N ASN A 637 39.56 15.98 -33.37
CA ASN A 637 39.11 15.11 -34.46
C ASN A 637 39.60 15.61 -35.83
N ALA A 638 39.63 16.93 -36.05
CA ALA A 638 40.19 17.51 -37.27
C ALA A 638 41.70 17.24 -37.40
N PHE A 639 42.45 17.30 -36.29
CA PHE A 639 43.88 17.01 -36.26
C PHE A 639 44.18 15.52 -36.52
N GLU A 640 43.42 14.60 -35.92
CA GLU A 640 43.54 13.16 -36.18
C GLU A 640 43.23 12.82 -37.64
N LYS A 641 42.23 13.49 -38.23
CA LYS A 641 41.92 13.34 -39.65
C LYS A 641 43.11 13.74 -40.54
N GLN A 642 43.72 14.91 -40.31
CA GLN A 642 44.91 15.33 -41.06
C GLN A 642 46.10 14.38 -40.87
N GLN A 643 46.30 13.85 -39.66
CA GLN A 643 47.39 12.91 -39.38
C GLN A 643 47.20 11.58 -40.12
N THR A 644 45.97 11.09 -40.22
CA THR A 644 45.64 9.86 -40.98
C THR A 644 45.77 10.08 -42.49
N GLU A 645 45.33 11.22 -43.02
CA GLU A 645 45.48 11.60 -44.42
C GLU A 645 46.98 11.65 -44.83
N LEU A 646 47.84 12.25 -44.01
CA LEU A 646 49.29 12.30 -44.26
C LEU A 646 49.96 10.91 -44.27
N LYS A 647 49.52 10.00 -43.38
CA LYS A 647 50.02 8.61 -43.37
C LYS A 647 49.57 7.84 -44.61
N GLN A 648 48.31 7.99 -45.01
CA GLN A 648 47.78 7.38 -46.23
C GLN A 648 48.48 7.91 -47.49
N LEU A 649 48.83 9.20 -47.53
CA LEU A 649 49.55 9.79 -48.67
C LEU A 649 50.96 9.20 -48.83
N LYS A 650 51.66 9.00 -47.71
CA LYS A 650 52.98 8.36 -47.71
C LYS A 650 52.92 6.91 -48.18
N GLU A 651 51.95 6.15 -47.68
CA GLU A 651 51.75 4.74 -48.04
C GLU A 651 51.32 4.59 -49.50
N LYS A 652 50.46 5.49 -50.01
CA LYS A 652 50.09 5.56 -51.43
C LYS A 652 51.29 5.84 -52.33
N ALA A 653 52.19 6.75 -51.96
CA ALA A 653 53.39 7.05 -52.76
C ALA A 653 54.37 5.85 -52.85
N GLU A 654 54.55 5.11 -51.75
CA GLU A 654 55.38 3.90 -51.72
C GLU A 654 54.75 2.77 -52.57
N ILE A 655 53.41 2.67 -52.60
CA ILE A 655 52.66 1.73 -53.43
C ILE A 655 52.65 2.15 -54.91
N GLN A 656 52.56 3.45 -55.24
CA GLN A 656 52.55 3.98 -56.61
C GLN A 656 53.86 3.64 -57.34
N LEU A 657 55.00 3.78 -56.66
CA LEU A 657 56.33 3.46 -57.20
C LEU A 657 56.48 1.97 -57.52
N ALA A 658 55.85 1.10 -56.72
CA ALA A 658 55.81 -0.33 -56.95
C ALA A 658 54.82 -0.70 -58.06
N LYS A 659 53.67 -0.03 -58.12
CA LYS A 659 52.65 -0.20 -59.17
C LYS A 659 53.15 0.23 -60.54
N GLU A 660 53.82 1.37 -60.69
CA GLU A 660 54.28 1.85 -62.02
C GLU A 660 55.30 0.92 -62.70
N LYS A 661 56.16 0.28 -61.90
CA LYS A 661 57.06 -0.77 -62.40
C LYS A 661 56.31 -2.01 -62.85
N HIS A 662 55.23 -2.34 -62.17
CA HIS A 662 54.41 -3.51 -62.45
C HIS A 662 53.36 -3.28 -63.56
N THR A 663 52.85 -2.05 -63.71
CA THR A 663 51.88 -1.65 -64.74
C THR A 663 52.53 -1.63 -66.12
N LEU A 664 53.79 -1.23 -66.23
CA LEU A 664 54.51 -1.23 -67.50
C LEU A 664 54.71 -2.66 -68.06
N GLU A 665 54.92 -3.64 -67.20
CA GLU A 665 54.96 -5.07 -67.57
C GLU A 665 53.56 -5.67 -67.77
N HIS A 666 52.59 -5.22 -66.98
CA HIS A 666 51.20 -5.69 -67.03
C HIS A 666 50.45 -5.19 -68.27
N TRP A 667 50.54 -3.92 -68.66
CA TRP A 667 49.83 -3.38 -69.82
C TRP A 667 50.29 -4.00 -71.15
N ARG A 668 51.58 -4.38 -71.25
CA ARG A 668 52.09 -5.20 -72.36
C ARG A 668 51.44 -6.58 -72.44
N LYS A 669 51.09 -7.20 -71.30
CA LYS A 669 50.34 -8.47 -71.26
C LYS A 669 48.84 -8.26 -71.48
N LYS A 670 48.26 -7.19 -70.94
CA LYS A 670 46.81 -6.90 -70.97
C LYS A 670 46.32 -6.55 -72.37
N GLN A 671 47.11 -5.84 -73.17
CA GLN A 671 46.79 -5.53 -74.58
C GLN A 671 46.59 -6.81 -75.42
N ALA A 672 47.34 -7.89 -75.11
CA ALA A 672 47.24 -9.16 -75.82
C ALA A 672 46.03 -10.03 -75.39
N SER A 673 45.35 -9.71 -74.29
CA SER A 673 44.31 -10.54 -73.68
C SER A 673 42.88 -10.02 -73.82
N LEU A 674 42.65 -8.89 -74.50
CA LEU A 674 41.32 -8.28 -74.61
C LEU A 674 40.52 -8.88 -75.78
N LYS A 675 39.31 -9.35 -75.49
CA LYS A 675 38.25 -9.70 -76.45
C LYS A 675 36.93 -9.06 -76.00
N LEU A 676 36.11 -8.59 -76.93
CA LEU A 676 34.77 -8.07 -76.62
C LEU A 676 33.88 -9.22 -76.10
N ILE A 677 33.15 -8.98 -75.01
CA ILE A 677 32.13 -9.89 -74.48
C ILE A 677 30.78 -9.21 -74.70
N ALA A 678 29.97 -9.76 -75.60
CA ALA A 678 28.57 -9.36 -75.75
C ALA A 678 27.77 -9.93 -74.55
N ILE A 679 27.06 -9.06 -73.85
CA ILE A 679 26.11 -9.45 -72.81
C ILE A 679 24.74 -9.39 -73.46
N ASP A 680 24.13 -10.57 -73.64
CA ASP A 680 22.72 -10.71 -73.99
C ASP A 680 21.87 -9.98 -72.94
N HIS A 681 21.23 -8.90 -73.38
CA HIS A 681 20.19 -8.24 -72.61
C HIS A 681 18.95 -9.16 -72.60
N TYR A 682 18.71 -9.82 -71.47
CA TYR A 682 17.39 -10.38 -71.17
C TYR A 682 16.46 -9.24 -70.75
N ASP A 683 15.45 -9.03 -71.59
CA ASP A 683 14.20 -8.27 -71.49
C ASP A 683 13.76 -7.72 -70.11
N ASP A 684 13.36 -6.44 -70.10
CA ASP A 684 11.93 -6.08 -70.07
C ASP A 684 11.78 -4.59 -70.45
N ASP A 685 11.50 -4.32 -71.73
CA ASP A 685 10.48 -3.36 -72.20
C ASP A 685 10.64 -3.10 -73.72
N ASP A 686 9.54 -3.36 -74.42
CA ASP A 686 9.27 -3.25 -75.86
C ASP A 686 9.94 -2.07 -76.60
N ASP A 687 10.68 -2.36 -77.67
CA ASP A 687 10.33 -1.96 -79.05
C ASP A 687 11.50 -2.16 -80.04
N GLU A 688 11.28 -3.03 -81.02
CA GLU A 688 11.82 -3.03 -82.40
C GLU A 688 13.29 -2.57 -82.65
N LYS A 689 14.19 -3.51 -82.98
CA LYS A 689 14.73 -3.68 -84.36
C LYS A 689 15.85 -4.72 -84.52
N GLU A 690 15.71 -5.42 -85.64
CA GLU A 690 16.55 -6.46 -86.21
C GLU A 690 18.00 -6.03 -86.51
N GLY A 691 18.95 -6.92 -86.16
CA GLY A 691 20.05 -7.37 -87.02
C GLY A 691 21.15 -6.39 -87.45
N LYS A 692 22.34 -6.55 -86.85
CA LYS A 692 23.65 -6.60 -87.55
C LYS A 692 24.75 -7.07 -86.60
N GLU A 693 25.26 -8.28 -86.84
CA GLU A 693 26.57 -8.73 -86.38
C GLU A 693 27.63 -7.98 -87.19
N ASP A 694 28.39 -7.10 -86.53
CA ASP A 694 29.69 -6.64 -87.01
C ASP A 694 30.70 -6.86 -85.88
N ASP A 695 31.68 -7.74 -86.11
CA ASP A 695 32.82 -7.98 -85.23
C ASP A 695 33.65 -6.69 -85.08
N GLU A 696 33.42 -5.92 -84.01
CA GLU A 696 34.27 -4.77 -83.67
C GLU A 696 35.63 -5.24 -83.12
N VAL A 697 36.61 -5.37 -84.01
CA VAL A 697 38.03 -5.56 -83.62
C VAL A 697 38.61 -4.21 -83.16
N LEU A 698 39.28 -4.21 -82.01
CA LEU A 698 39.99 -3.05 -81.46
C LEU A 698 40.98 -2.44 -82.49
N LYS A 699 40.84 -1.13 -82.72
CA LYS A 699 41.62 -0.35 -83.71
C LYS A 699 43.11 -0.27 -83.32
N VAL A 700 44.01 -0.64 -84.24
CA VAL A 700 45.47 -0.59 -84.05
C VAL A 700 46.03 0.64 -84.77
N TYR A 701 46.79 1.49 -84.05
CA TYR A 701 47.34 2.76 -84.57
C TYR A 701 48.73 2.58 -85.18
N ASP A 702 49.01 3.30 -86.27
CA ASP A 702 50.28 3.27 -87.01
C ASP A 702 51.25 4.40 -86.58
N GLU A 703 52.54 4.28 -86.89
CA GLU A 703 53.63 5.14 -86.34
C GLU A 703 53.50 6.62 -86.75
N SER A 704 52.81 6.92 -87.86
CA SER A 704 52.52 8.28 -88.32
C SER A 704 51.24 8.90 -87.71
N GLU A 705 50.38 8.10 -87.07
CA GLU A 705 49.21 8.57 -86.32
C GLU A 705 49.57 8.89 -84.88
N PHE A 706 50.61 8.23 -84.33
CA PHE A 706 51.17 8.50 -83.00
C PHE A 706 51.75 9.91 -82.85
N GLU A 707 52.28 10.52 -83.91
CA GLU A 707 52.77 11.93 -83.90
C GLU A 707 51.64 12.96 -83.82
N LYS A 708 50.40 12.58 -84.17
CA LYS A 708 49.20 13.44 -84.06
C LYS A 708 48.48 13.26 -82.72
N PHE A 709 48.80 12.19 -81.99
CA PHE A 709 48.36 12.01 -80.62
C PHE A 709 49.13 12.98 -79.74
N ASP A 710 48.44 13.97 -79.21
CA ASP A 710 48.96 14.74 -78.10
C ASP A 710 49.00 13.81 -76.88
N ALA A 711 50.21 13.36 -76.56
CA ALA A 711 50.48 12.46 -75.45
C ALA A 711 50.04 13.09 -74.11
N GLU A 712 49.99 14.42 -74.00
CA GLU A 712 49.45 15.10 -72.82
C GLU A 712 47.93 15.10 -72.79
N MET A 713 47.24 15.40 -73.89
CA MET A 713 45.76 15.36 -73.93
C MET A 713 45.20 13.94 -73.78
N THR A 714 45.86 12.95 -74.37
CA THR A 714 45.40 11.55 -74.34
C THR A 714 45.74 10.89 -73.01
N LYS A 715 46.92 11.18 -72.44
CA LYS A 715 47.17 10.86 -71.03
C LYS A 715 46.27 11.66 -70.11
N ALA A 716 45.84 12.87 -70.45
CA ALA A 716 44.89 13.61 -69.64
C ALA A 716 43.49 13.00 -69.72
N GLU A 717 43.04 12.49 -70.86
CA GLU A 717 41.75 11.80 -70.98
C GLU A 717 41.78 10.39 -70.36
N VAL A 718 42.82 9.60 -70.63
CA VAL A 718 43.00 8.29 -70.01
C VAL A 718 43.28 8.45 -68.52
N ALA A 719 44.10 9.41 -68.08
CA ALA A 719 44.28 9.69 -66.66
C ALA A 719 43.04 10.33 -66.07
N LYS A 720 42.18 11.06 -66.79
CA LYS A 720 40.91 11.55 -66.23
C LYS A 720 39.91 10.40 -66.09
N LEU A 721 39.83 9.47 -67.03
CA LEU A 721 38.97 8.29 -66.96
C LEU A 721 39.51 7.22 -65.99
N GLU A 722 40.82 7.02 -65.91
CA GLU A 722 41.50 6.18 -64.91
C GLU A 722 41.54 6.87 -63.54
N GLU A 723 41.65 8.21 -63.45
CA GLU A 723 41.45 8.98 -62.22
C GLU A 723 39.99 8.94 -61.81
N ASP A 724 39.03 8.92 -62.72
CA ASP A 724 37.61 8.76 -62.39
C ASP A 724 37.31 7.30 -61.98
N GLN A 725 37.91 6.30 -62.64
CA GLN A 725 37.78 4.87 -62.31
C GLN A 725 38.59 4.45 -61.06
N GLU A 726 39.71 5.11 -60.73
CA GLU A 726 40.47 4.93 -59.48
C GLU A 726 39.98 5.85 -58.35
N ARG A 727 39.43 7.04 -58.64
CA ARG A 727 38.73 7.88 -57.63
C ARG A 727 37.44 7.23 -57.19
N ALA A 728 36.71 6.61 -58.12
CA ALA A 728 35.46 5.93 -57.86
C ALA A 728 35.44 4.55 -58.57
N PRO A 729 36.25 3.59 -58.10
CA PRO A 729 36.05 2.21 -58.50
C PRO A 729 34.65 1.82 -58.04
N ALA A 730 33.81 1.40 -58.98
CA ALA A 730 32.45 0.98 -58.68
C ALA A 730 32.50 -0.31 -57.86
N ASP A 731 32.56 -0.15 -56.54
CA ASP A 731 32.47 -1.26 -55.61
C ASP A 731 30.99 -1.64 -55.46
N LEU A 732 30.55 -2.54 -56.33
CA LEU A 732 29.19 -3.09 -56.29
C LEU A 732 28.91 -3.85 -54.99
N GLY A 733 29.96 -4.27 -54.26
CA GLY A 733 29.84 -4.92 -52.95
C GLY A 733 29.49 -3.96 -51.81
N VAL A 734 29.80 -2.67 -51.93
CA VAL A 734 29.44 -1.64 -50.92
C VAL A 734 27.93 -1.46 -50.84
N LEU A 735 27.20 -1.60 -51.96
CA LEU A 735 25.74 -1.53 -51.97
C LEU A 735 25.13 -2.72 -51.22
N GLU A 736 25.67 -3.92 -51.41
CA GLU A 736 25.24 -5.12 -50.68
C GLU A 736 25.59 -5.05 -49.18
N GLU A 737 26.80 -4.60 -48.83
CA GLU A 737 27.26 -4.49 -47.44
C GLU A 737 26.52 -3.38 -46.68
N TYR A 738 26.22 -2.27 -47.34
CA TYR A 738 25.41 -1.18 -46.78
C TYR A 738 23.97 -1.63 -46.52
N ALA A 739 23.30 -2.24 -47.50
CA ALA A 739 21.93 -2.74 -47.34
C ALA A 739 21.84 -3.75 -46.18
N LYS A 740 22.85 -4.63 -46.04
CA LYS A 740 22.92 -5.60 -44.95
C LYS A 740 23.13 -4.95 -43.58
N ARG A 741 24.05 -3.98 -43.46
CA ARG A 741 24.32 -3.28 -42.19
C ARG A 741 23.20 -2.33 -41.79
N GLU A 742 22.55 -1.67 -42.75
CA GLU A 742 21.40 -0.82 -42.50
C GLU A 742 20.22 -1.66 -41.97
N ALA A 743 19.94 -2.81 -42.59
CA ALA A 743 18.92 -3.73 -42.09
C ALA A 743 19.22 -4.24 -40.67
N GLU A 744 20.48 -4.61 -40.37
CA GLU A 744 20.89 -5.04 -39.03
C GLU A 744 20.80 -3.91 -37.99
N PHE A 745 21.20 -2.69 -38.37
CA PHE A 745 21.09 -1.52 -37.51
C PHE A 745 19.64 -1.17 -37.20
N MET A 746 18.76 -1.14 -38.21
CA MET A 746 17.34 -0.87 -38.05
C MET A 746 16.66 -1.94 -37.17
N ALA A 747 17.02 -3.21 -37.34
CA ALA A 747 16.53 -4.27 -36.47
C ALA A 747 16.97 -4.07 -35.00
N ARG A 748 18.24 -3.76 -34.75
CA ARG A 748 18.75 -3.50 -33.38
C ARG A 748 18.17 -2.23 -32.76
N ALA A 749 17.96 -1.19 -33.55
CA ALA A 749 17.34 0.05 -33.10
C ALA A 749 15.89 -0.21 -32.67
N ASN A 750 15.13 -1.00 -33.44
CA ASN A 750 13.78 -1.41 -33.10
C ASN A 750 13.74 -2.29 -31.84
N ASP A 751 14.62 -3.28 -31.73
CA ASP A 751 14.72 -4.12 -30.52
C ASP A 751 15.01 -3.29 -29.26
N LEU A 752 15.88 -2.28 -29.38
CA LEU A 752 16.20 -1.35 -28.29
C LEU A 752 14.98 -0.50 -27.92
N GLU A 753 14.23 -0.01 -28.91
CA GLU A 753 13.02 0.78 -28.70
C GLU A 753 11.92 -0.06 -28.01
N ILE A 754 11.68 -1.29 -28.47
CA ILE A 754 10.73 -2.23 -27.85
C ILE A 754 11.13 -2.52 -26.40
N THR A 755 12.40 -2.84 -26.14
CA THR A 755 12.89 -3.12 -24.78
C THR A 755 12.79 -1.89 -23.87
N THR A 756 13.03 -0.70 -24.42
CA THR A 756 12.91 0.57 -23.69
C THR A 756 11.45 0.85 -23.33
N ASN A 757 10.52 0.61 -24.25
CA ASN A 757 9.08 0.75 -24.00
C ASN A 757 8.60 -0.25 -22.94
N GLN A 758 9.00 -1.52 -23.02
CA GLN A 758 8.66 -2.53 -21.99
C GLN A 758 9.21 -2.14 -20.61
N ARG A 759 10.45 -1.62 -20.55
CA ARG A 759 11.02 -1.11 -19.29
C ARG A 759 10.19 0.04 -18.73
N ASP A 760 9.76 0.96 -19.60
CA ASP A 760 9.02 2.14 -19.19
C ASP A 760 7.58 1.81 -18.78
N GLU A 761 6.92 0.84 -19.44
CA GLU A 761 5.65 0.26 -19.00
C GLU A 761 5.76 -0.41 -17.63
N CYS A 762 6.79 -1.23 -17.41
CA CYS A 762 7.05 -1.84 -16.10
C CYS A 762 7.33 -0.80 -15.00
N LYS A 763 8.02 0.30 -15.33
CA LYS A 763 8.22 1.40 -14.39
C LYS A 763 6.92 2.13 -14.07
N GLN A 764 6.09 2.41 -15.07
CA GLN A 764 4.78 3.02 -14.86
C GLN A 764 3.89 2.13 -13.97
N LEU A 765 3.84 0.83 -14.23
CA LEU A 765 3.12 -0.13 -13.39
C LEU A 765 3.63 -0.10 -11.93
N LEU A 766 4.96 -0.07 -11.74
CA LEU A 766 5.55 0.02 -10.40
C LEU A 766 5.16 1.33 -9.70
N ASP A 767 5.18 2.45 -10.41
CA ASP A 767 4.81 3.76 -9.88
C ASP A 767 3.32 3.78 -9.51
N ASP A 768 2.44 3.24 -10.36
CA ASP A 768 1.01 3.13 -10.10
C ASP A 768 0.71 2.25 -8.88
N LEU A 769 1.37 1.09 -8.76
CA LEU A 769 1.24 0.20 -7.60
C LEU A 769 1.76 0.85 -6.33
N ASN A 770 2.86 1.59 -6.40
CA ASN A 770 3.39 2.34 -5.25
C ASN A 770 2.44 3.45 -4.82
N SER A 771 1.85 4.18 -5.77
CA SER A 771 0.84 5.20 -5.52
C SER A 771 -0.41 4.61 -4.88
N GLN A 772 -0.94 3.50 -5.41
CA GLN A 772 -2.09 2.82 -4.83
C GLN A 772 -1.80 2.33 -3.41
N ARG A 773 -0.63 1.70 -3.20
CA ARG A 773 -0.21 1.24 -1.88
C ARG A 773 -0.10 2.40 -0.88
N LEU A 774 0.43 3.54 -1.31
CA LEU A 774 0.57 4.74 -0.48
C LEU A 774 -0.81 5.32 -0.13
N GLU A 775 -1.72 5.43 -1.09
CA GLU A 775 -3.06 5.97 -0.89
C GLU A 775 -3.87 5.12 0.08
N GLU A 776 -3.91 3.79 -0.13
CA GLU A 776 -4.61 2.87 0.77
C GLU A 776 -4.01 2.87 2.18
N PHE A 777 -2.68 2.92 2.29
CA PHE A 777 -2.00 3.01 3.58
C PHE A 777 -2.33 4.32 4.31
N MET A 778 -2.24 5.47 3.63
CA MET A 778 -2.50 6.77 4.24
C MET A 778 -3.95 6.93 4.66
N TRP A 779 -4.89 6.42 3.84
CA TRP A 779 -6.30 6.38 4.18
C TRP A 779 -6.56 5.56 5.45
N GLY A 780 -6.04 4.33 5.53
CA GLY A 780 -6.17 3.48 6.72
C GLY A 780 -5.49 4.10 7.95
N PHE A 781 -4.28 4.65 7.78
CA PHE A 781 -3.51 5.28 8.84
C PHE A 781 -4.24 6.47 9.46
N GLN A 782 -4.84 7.34 8.65
CA GLN A 782 -5.63 8.49 9.14
C GLN A 782 -6.85 8.05 9.95
N ILE A 783 -7.58 7.03 9.48
CA ILE A 783 -8.75 6.51 10.20
C ILE A 783 -8.34 5.90 11.53
N ILE A 784 -7.31 5.06 11.54
CA ILE A 784 -6.81 4.40 12.76
C ILE A 784 -6.29 5.45 13.75
N SER A 785 -5.52 6.45 13.29
CA SER A 785 -5.00 7.52 14.15
C SER A 785 -6.14 8.38 14.75
N GLY A 786 -7.15 8.72 13.94
CA GLY A 786 -8.35 9.42 14.42
C GLY A 786 -9.10 8.62 15.49
N LYS A 787 -9.34 7.32 15.26
CA LYS A 787 -10.02 6.45 16.23
C LYS A 787 -9.19 6.17 17.47
N LEU A 788 -7.88 6.03 17.36
CA LEU A 788 -6.98 5.89 18.50
C LEU A 788 -7.09 7.09 19.44
N LYS A 789 -7.10 8.31 18.89
CA LYS A 789 -7.23 9.54 19.67
C LYS A 789 -8.56 9.61 20.41
N GLU A 790 -9.66 9.30 19.73
CA GLU A 790 -11.00 9.21 20.34
C GLU A 790 -11.05 8.15 21.46
N MET A 791 -10.55 6.94 21.19
CA MET A 791 -10.61 5.81 22.15
C MET A 791 -9.74 6.07 23.36
N TYR A 792 -8.53 6.60 23.18
CA TYR A 792 -7.65 6.90 24.30
C TYR A 792 -8.27 7.97 25.21
N GLN A 793 -8.76 9.08 24.64
CA GLN A 793 -9.44 10.14 25.40
C GLN A 793 -10.65 9.62 26.18
N MET A 794 -11.44 8.73 25.57
CA MET A 794 -12.59 8.12 26.21
C MET A 794 -12.18 7.25 27.40
N ILE A 795 -11.14 6.43 27.25
CA ILE A 795 -10.70 5.49 28.29
C ILE A 795 -10.03 6.21 29.46
N THR A 796 -9.18 7.21 29.20
CA THR A 796 -8.39 7.90 30.23
C THR A 796 -9.06 9.17 30.76
N LEU A 797 -10.25 9.53 30.25
CA LEU A 797 -11.01 10.75 30.60
C LEU A 797 -10.14 12.02 30.56
N GLY A 798 -9.22 12.06 29.59
CA GLY A 798 -8.17 13.07 29.44
C GLY A 798 -6.85 12.48 28.92
N GLY A 799 -5.94 13.31 28.43
CA GLY A 799 -4.73 12.84 27.73
C GLY A 799 -4.92 12.70 26.22
N ASN A 800 -3.89 12.29 25.50
CA ASN A 800 -3.90 12.10 24.05
C ASN A 800 -3.01 10.94 23.63
N ALA A 801 -3.32 10.33 22.49
CA ALA A 801 -2.50 9.31 21.85
C ALA A 801 -2.51 9.57 20.35
N GLU A 802 -1.34 9.49 19.72
CA GLU A 802 -1.16 9.82 18.31
C GLU A 802 -0.13 8.87 17.67
N LEU A 803 -0.41 8.45 16.44
CA LEU A 803 0.54 7.73 15.60
C LEU A 803 1.16 8.74 14.64
N GLU A 804 2.48 8.83 14.66
CA GLU A 804 3.25 9.74 13.81
C GLU A 804 4.13 8.93 12.85
N LEU A 805 4.13 9.34 11.59
CA LEU A 805 5.07 8.81 10.59
C LEU A 805 6.41 9.48 10.78
N VAL A 806 7.50 8.70 10.76
CA VAL A 806 8.85 9.27 10.85
C VAL A 806 9.17 10.05 9.58
N ASP A 807 8.83 9.49 8.42
CA ASP A 807 8.84 10.19 7.14
C ASP A 807 7.41 10.30 6.56
N SER A 808 7.02 11.51 6.19
CA SER A 808 5.71 11.83 5.61
C SER A 808 5.66 11.68 4.09
N LEU A 809 6.81 11.60 3.42
CA LEU A 809 6.91 11.38 1.96
C LEU A 809 6.93 9.89 1.62
N ASP A 810 7.67 9.08 2.38
CA ASP A 810 7.68 7.62 2.24
C ASP A 810 7.47 6.92 3.59
N PRO A 811 6.22 6.58 3.94
CA PRO A 811 5.89 5.97 5.23
C PRO A 811 6.47 4.56 5.43
N PHE A 812 7.01 3.92 4.39
CA PHE A 812 7.52 2.55 4.44
C PHE A 812 9.02 2.47 4.81
N SER A 813 9.73 3.60 4.84
CA SER A 813 11.18 3.66 5.03
C SER A 813 11.61 3.57 6.51
N GLU A 814 11.10 4.46 7.35
CA GLU A 814 11.55 4.66 8.74
C GLU A 814 10.50 4.25 9.80
N GLY A 815 9.28 3.90 9.37
CA GLY A 815 8.23 3.32 10.20
C GLY A 815 7.33 4.34 10.93
N ILE A 816 6.68 3.89 12.02
CA ILE A 816 5.67 4.63 12.77
C ILE A 816 6.08 4.75 14.23
N ILE A 817 6.00 5.96 14.79
CA ILE A 817 6.20 6.22 16.21
C ILE A 817 4.84 6.32 16.92
N PHE A 818 4.68 5.58 18.01
CA PHE A 818 3.52 5.68 18.88
C PHE A 818 3.81 6.59 20.08
N SER A 819 3.26 7.81 20.02
CA SER A 819 3.42 8.86 21.01
C SER A 819 2.16 8.98 21.86
N VAL A 820 2.32 9.00 23.18
CA VAL A 820 1.21 9.06 24.12
C VAL A 820 1.45 10.14 25.18
N MET A 821 0.41 10.87 25.51
CA MET A 821 0.35 11.88 26.55
C MET A 821 -0.68 11.45 27.61
N PRO A 822 -0.24 10.79 28.70
CA PRO A 822 -1.13 10.47 29.81
C PRO A 822 -1.72 11.74 30.45
N PRO A 823 -2.84 11.65 31.18
CA PRO A 823 -3.46 12.79 31.83
C PRO A 823 -2.46 13.54 32.73
N LYS A 824 -2.33 14.85 32.52
CA LYS A 824 -1.43 15.74 33.28
C LYS A 824 0.07 15.41 33.15
N LYS A 825 0.49 14.68 32.11
CA LYS A 825 1.91 14.38 31.81
C LYS A 825 2.30 14.85 30.41
N SER A 826 3.60 14.91 30.14
CA SER A 826 4.15 15.23 28.82
C SER A 826 4.07 14.06 27.85
N TRP A 827 4.20 14.36 26.55
CA TRP A 827 4.33 13.37 25.49
C TRP A 827 5.55 12.48 25.71
N LYS A 828 5.33 11.16 25.65
CA LYS A 828 6.39 10.15 25.74
C LYS A 828 6.12 9.03 24.74
N ASN A 829 7.20 8.42 24.27
CA ASN A 829 7.13 7.17 23.52
C ASN A 829 6.65 6.04 24.44
N ILE A 830 5.85 5.11 23.90
CA ILE A 830 5.30 3.97 24.63
C ILE A 830 6.33 3.21 25.47
N SER A 831 7.56 3.05 24.97
CA SER A 831 8.66 2.35 25.66
C SER A 831 8.96 2.93 27.05
N ASN A 832 8.76 4.23 27.23
CA ASN A 832 9.09 4.99 28.43
C ASN A 832 7.90 5.25 29.36
N LEU A 833 6.76 4.60 29.12
CA LEU A 833 5.55 4.68 29.95
C LEU A 833 5.55 3.66 31.10
N SER A 834 4.74 3.94 32.14
CA SER A 834 4.47 2.99 33.22
C SER A 834 3.71 1.76 32.72
N GLY A 835 3.79 0.63 33.40
CA GLY A 835 3.13 -0.62 33.01
C GLY A 835 1.62 -0.47 32.75
N GLY A 836 0.89 0.17 33.66
CA GLY A 836 -0.56 0.42 33.47
C GLY A 836 -0.86 1.38 32.31
N GLU A 837 0.00 2.37 32.07
CA GLU A 837 -0.14 3.31 30.94
C GLU A 837 0.15 2.63 29.60
N LYS A 838 1.13 1.73 29.54
CA LYS A 838 1.40 0.88 28.37
C LYS A 838 0.21 0.00 28.03
N THR A 839 -0.39 -0.66 29.03
CA THR A 839 -1.56 -1.52 28.85
C THR A 839 -2.75 -0.72 28.32
N LEU A 840 -3.03 0.46 28.88
CA LEU A 840 -4.08 1.37 28.39
C LEU A 840 -3.86 1.83 26.95
N SER A 841 -2.64 2.26 26.64
CA SER A 841 -2.29 2.75 25.29
C SER A 841 -2.39 1.65 24.25
N SER A 842 -1.99 0.43 24.61
CA SER A 842 -2.08 -0.75 23.75
C SER A 842 -3.54 -1.18 23.53
N LEU A 843 -4.37 -1.19 24.58
CA LEU A 843 -5.81 -1.45 24.48
C LEU A 843 -6.52 -0.43 23.59
N ALA A 844 -6.20 0.85 23.74
CA ALA A 844 -6.75 1.91 22.89
C ALA A 844 -6.41 1.68 21.40
N LEU A 845 -5.18 1.25 21.10
CA LEU A 845 -4.77 0.90 19.73
C LEU A 845 -5.50 -0.33 19.20
N VAL A 846 -5.64 -1.38 20.00
CA VAL A 846 -6.40 -2.58 19.63
C VAL A 846 -7.87 -2.22 19.33
N PHE A 847 -8.49 -1.35 20.14
CA PHE A 847 -9.85 -0.89 19.88
C PHE A 847 -9.98 0.03 18.68
N ALA A 848 -8.96 0.84 18.38
CA ALA A 848 -8.92 1.65 17.16
C ALA A 848 -8.83 0.77 15.90
N LEU A 849 -8.00 -0.28 15.95
CA LEU A 849 -7.90 -1.27 14.89
C LEU A 849 -9.22 -2.04 14.70
N HIS A 850 -9.91 -2.39 15.79
CA HIS A 850 -11.24 -2.99 15.72
C HIS A 850 -12.28 -2.06 15.06
N ALA A 851 -12.22 -0.75 15.35
CA ALA A 851 -13.12 0.21 14.72
C ALA A 851 -12.89 0.32 13.20
N PHE A 852 -11.64 0.12 12.75
CA PHE A 852 -11.29 0.09 11.33
C PHE A 852 -11.68 -1.24 10.66
N LYS A 853 -11.38 -2.38 11.30
CA LYS A 853 -11.70 -3.72 10.81
C LYS A 853 -12.34 -4.56 11.92
N PRO A 854 -13.68 -4.65 11.99
CA PRO A 854 -14.36 -5.35 13.06
C PRO A 854 -14.20 -6.86 12.94
N THR A 855 -13.73 -7.50 14.02
CA THR A 855 -13.59 -8.96 14.13
C THR A 855 -14.74 -9.52 14.97
N PRO A 856 -15.38 -10.64 14.59
CA PRO A 856 -16.55 -11.15 15.29
C PRO A 856 -16.27 -11.74 16.69
N LEU A 857 -15.01 -12.11 17.00
CA LEU A 857 -14.63 -12.75 18.26
C LEU A 857 -13.34 -12.14 18.82
N TYR A 858 -13.34 -11.84 20.11
CA TYR A 858 -12.20 -11.33 20.87
C TYR A 858 -11.95 -12.19 22.11
N PHE A 859 -10.69 -12.55 22.33
CA PHE A 859 -10.23 -13.24 23.53
C PHE A 859 -9.20 -12.37 24.24
N MET A 860 -9.45 -12.06 25.52
CA MET A 860 -8.60 -11.19 26.33
C MET A 860 -8.31 -11.88 27.66
N ASP A 861 -7.02 -12.06 27.96
CA ASP A 861 -6.56 -12.75 29.16
C ASP A 861 -5.84 -11.76 30.10
N GLU A 862 -6.31 -11.64 31.34
CA GLU A 862 -5.73 -10.84 32.43
C GLU A 862 -5.35 -9.39 32.08
N ILE A 863 -6.11 -8.75 31.18
CA ILE A 863 -5.83 -7.38 30.69
C ILE A 863 -5.89 -6.31 31.78
N ASP A 864 -6.50 -6.62 32.92
CA ASP A 864 -6.78 -5.73 34.04
C ASP A 864 -5.83 -5.90 35.23
N ALA A 865 -4.83 -6.79 35.13
CA ALA A 865 -3.87 -7.05 36.19
C ALA A 865 -3.09 -5.78 36.61
N ALA A 866 -2.67 -4.97 35.63
CA ALA A 866 -1.90 -3.74 35.85
C ALA A 866 -2.75 -2.45 35.85
N LEU A 867 -4.08 -2.57 35.84
CA LEU A 867 -5.01 -1.44 35.73
C LEU A 867 -5.66 -1.06 37.07
N ASP A 868 -5.93 0.24 37.23
CA ASP A 868 -6.66 0.80 38.39
C ASP A 868 -8.17 0.54 38.25
N PHE A 869 -8.89 0.43 39.38
CA PHE A 869 -10.31 0.04 39.42
C PHE A 869 -11.22 0.96 38.60
N ARG A 870 -10.90 2.26 38.53
CA ARG A 870 -11.62 3.24 37.71
C ARG A 870 -11.49 2.96 36.22
N ASN A 871 -10.26 2.76 35.74
CA ASN A 871 -9.99 2.50 34.33
C ASN A 871 -10.59 1.16 33.91
N VAL A 872 -10.54 0.16 34.79
CA VAL A 872 -11.17 -1.15 34.58
C VAL A 872 -12.68 -1.01 34.40
N SER A 873 -13.36 -0.18 35.21
CA SER A 873 -14.81 0.04 35.06
C SER A 873 -15.17 0.75 33.75
N ILE A 874 -14.38 1.75 33.32
CA ILE A 874 -14.58 2.44 32.04
C ILE A 874 -14.41 1.47 30.86
N ILE A 875 -13.37 0.64 30.90
CA ILE A 875 -13.10 -0.38 29.88
C ILE A 875 -14.22 -1.43 29.87
N GLY A 876 -14.67 -1.89 31.03
CA GLY A 876 -15.78 -2.85 31.16
C GLY A 876 -17.07 -2.33 30.52
N ASN A 877 -17.43 -1.07 30.78
CA ASN A 877 -18.60 -0.43 30.15
C ASN A 877 -18.41 -0.27 28.63
N TYR A 878 -17.22 0.12 28.19
CA TYR A 878 -16.93 0.23 26.75
C TYR A 878 -17.06 -1.12 26.04
N ILE A 879 -16.52 -2.19 26.62
CA ILE A 879 -16.63 -3.53 26.05
C ILE A 879 -18.10 -3.98 26.05
N LYS A 880 -18.84 -3.74 27.13
CA LYS A 880 -20.28 -4.05 27.21
C LYS A 880 -21.07 -3.42 26.07
N ASP A 881 -20.85 -2.14 25.79
CA ASP A 881 -21.53 -1.45 24.68
C ASP A 881 -21.14 -2.02 23.31
N ARG A 882 -19.89 -2.46 23.15
CA ARG A 882 -19.38 -3.08 21.93
C ARG A 882 -19.79 -4.54 21.75
N THR A 883 -20.27 -5.23 22.78
CA THR A 883 -20.71 -6.64 22.69
C THR A 883 -21.94 -6.86 21.81
N LYS A 884 -22.62 -5.80 21.35
CA LYS A 884 -23.77 -5.88 20.43
C LYS A 884 -23.40 -6.48 19.06
N ASN A 885 -22.18 -6.23 18.58
CA ASN A 885 -21.74 -6.59 17.23
C ASN A 885 -20.56 -7.57 17.20
N ALA A 886 -19.95 -7.88 18.35
CA ALA A 886 -18.79 -8.77 18.48
C ALA A 886 -18.83 -9.53 19.82
N GLN A 887 -18.37 -10.77 19.83
CA GLN A 887 -18.30 -11.59 21.04
C GLN A 887 -16.97 -11.36 21.78
N PHE A 888 -17.05 -11.01 23.06
CA PHE A 888 -15.88 -10.86 23.93
C PHE A 888 -15.83 -11.98 24.96
N ILE A 889 -14.70 -12.69 25.00
CA ILE A 889 -14.36 -13.67 26.04
C ILE A 889 -13.22 -13.07 26.85
N ILE A 890 -13.49 -12.78 28.12
CA ILE A 890 -12.54 -12.09 29.00
C ILE A 890 -12.26 -12.98 30.20
N ILE A 891 -10.98 -13.17 30.50
CA ILE A 891 -10.51 -13.78 31.74
C ILE A 891 -10.01 -12.63 32.63
N SER A 892 -10.60 -12.48 33.80
CA SER A 892 -10.31 -11.39 34.73
C SER A 892 -10.59 -11.83 36.17
N LEU A 893 -9.81 -11.29 37.11
CA LEU A 893 -9.98 -11.46 38.54
C LEU A 893 -10.59 -10.22 39.23
N ARG A 894 -10.90 -9.15 38.49
CA ARG A 894 -11.48 -7.91 39.05
C ARG A 894 -13.00 -7.91 38.92
N ASN A 895 -13.69 -7.69 40.04
CA ASN A 895 -15.15 -7.67 40.12
C ASN A 895 -15.80 -6.77 39.04
N ASN A 896 -15.30 -5.53 38.90
CA ASN A 896 -15.84 -4.55 37.95
C ASN A 896 -15.88 -5.01 36.47
N MET A 897 -15.07 -6.00 36.06
CA MET A 897 -15.09 -6.53 34.69
C MET A 897 -16.17 -7.60 34.51
N PHE A 898 -16.16 -8.62 35.37
CA PHE A 898 -17.04 -9.77 35.20
C PHE A 898 -18.46 -9.54 35.73
N GLU A 899 -18.69 -8.54 36.58
CA GLU A 899 -20.03 -8.10 36.98
C GLU A 899 -20.89 -7.66 35.79
N LEU A 900 -20.27 -7.08 34.76
CA LEU A 900 -20.95 -6.62 33.54
C LEU A 900 -21.17 -7.74 32.52
N SER A 901 -20.69 -8.96 32.80
CA SER A 901 -20.80 -10.11 31.89
C SER A 901 -22.24 -10.64 31.85
N ARG A 902 -22.62 -11.25 30.71
CA ARG A 902 -23.90 -11.95 30.58
C ARG A 902 -23.85 -13.36 31.17
N ARG A 903 -22.67 -14.00 31.10
CA ARG A 903 -22.46 -15.38 31.53
C ARG A 903 -21.07 -15.49 32.15
N LEU A 904 -21.03 -16.06 33.35
CA LEU A 904 -19.82 -16.34 34.10
C LEU A 904 -19.37 -17.78 33.83
N VAL A 905 -18.07 -17.98 33.67
CA VAL A 905 -17.46 -19.30 33.59
C VAL A 905 -16.53 -19.47 34.78
N GLY A 906 -16.97 -20.21 35.78
CA GLY A 906 -16.20 -20.54 36.97
C GLY A 906 -15.30 -21.74 36.70
N ILE A 907 -13.99 -21.58 36.89
CA ILE A 907 -13.02 -22.65 36.75
C ILE A 907 -12.54 -23.06 38.16
N TYR A 908 -12.60 -24.35 38.48
CA TYR A 908 -12.14 -24.87 39.76
C TYR A 908 -11.37 -26.18 39.56
N LYS A 909 -10.43 -26.46 40.46
CA LYS A 909 -9.54 -27.63 40.36
C LYS A 909 -9.88 -28.63 41.46
N THR A 910 -10.19 -29.87 41.09
CA THR A 910 -10.46 -30.96 42.04
C THR A 910 -9.56 -32.14 41.70
N LYS A 911 -8.76 -32.64 42.66
CA LYS A 911 -7.83 -33.76 42.45
C LYS A 911 -6.92 -33.55 41.21
N ASN A 912 -6.32 -32.38 41.07
CA ASN A 912 -5.51 -31.98 39.92
C ASN A 912 -6.20 -31.95 38.54
N CYS A 913 -7.51 -32.16 38.47
CA CYS A 913 -8.29 -31.99 37.24
C CYS A 913 -9.01 -30.64 37.25
N THR A 914 -8.80 -29.84 36.20
CA THR A 914 -9.51 -28.56 36.01
C THR A 914 -10.91 -28.85 35.48
N LYS A 915 -11.93 -28.33 36.17
CA LYS A 915 -13.34 -28.40 35.78
C LYS A 915 -13.88 -26.99 35.60
N SER A 916 -14.88 -26.83 34.74
CA SER A 916 -15.54 -25.55 34.50
C SER A 916 -17.05 -25.69 34.68
N ILE A 917 -17.66 -24.69 35.27
CA ILE A 917 -19.10 -24.51 35.34
C ILE A 917 -19.46 -23.16 34.73
N ALA A 918 -20.57 -23.09 34.00
CA ALA A 918 -21.05 -21.85 33.42
C ALA A 918 -22.40 -21.48 34.04
N VAL A 919 -22.53 -20.23 34.49
CA VAL A 919 -23.71 -19.70 35.17
C VAL A 919 -24.11 -18.39 34.49
N ASP A 920 -25.39 -18.19 34.24
CA ASP A 920 -25.88 -16.93 33.68
C ASP A 920 -25.95 -15.86 34.78
N ASN A 921 -25.48 -14.64 34.48
CA ASN A 921 -25.31 -13.56 35.43
C ASN A 921 -26.57 -12.67 35.46
N SER A 922 -27.66 -13.20 36.00
CA SER A 922 -28.93 -12.48 36.20
C SER A 922 -28.96 -11.77 37.56
N GLU A 923 -29.70 -10.67 37.65
CA GLU A 923 -29.94 -9.98 38.94
C GLU A 923 -30.52 -10.95 39.97
N LEU A 924 -29.76 -11.18 41.04
CA LEU A 924 -30.27 -11.81 42.25
C LEU A 924 -31.15 -10.78 42.95
N LEU A 925 -32.41 -10.67 42.52
CA LEU A 925 -33.43 -10.00 43.32
C LEU A 925 -33.44 -10.68 44.69
N ILE A 926 -33.12 -9.90 45.72
CA ILE A 926 -33.23 -10.29 47.11
C ILE A 926 -34.74 -10.45 47.39
N GLU A 927 -35.29 -11.62 47.10
CA GLU A 927 -36.54 -12.12 47.69
C GLU A 927 -36.29 -12.54 49.14
N GLU A 928 -35.70 -11.67 49.96
CA GLU A 928 -35.68 -11.85 51.41
C GLU A 928 -36.56 -10.77 52.03
N LYS A 929 -37.89 -11.02 52.04
CA LYS A 929 -38.77 -10.63 53.17
C LYS A 929 -40.23 -11.09 53.14
N SER A 930 -40.65 -11.99 52.24
CA SER A 930 -42.07 -12.44 52.18
C SER A 930 -42.32 -13.92 52.51
N ASN A 931 -41.31 -14.80 52.53
CA ASN A 931 -41.54 -16.26 52.65
C ASN A 931 -41.27 -16.87 54.04
N LEU A 932 -41.16 -16.08 55.12
CA LEU A 932 -40.88 -16.60 56.46
C LEU A 932 -42.10 -16.68 57.41
N VAL A 933 -43.33 -16.55 56.93
CA VAL A 933 -44.53 -16.60 57.81
C VAL A 933 -45.48 -17.79 57.54
N GLU A 934 -45.39 -18.52 56.44
CA GLU A 934 -46.42 -19.54 56.09
C GLU A 934 -46.01 -21.01 56.23
N GLN A 935 -44.94 -21.34 56.95
CA GLN A 935 -44.65 -22.74 57.34
C GLN A 935 -44.42 -22.87 58.85
N SER A 936 -45.43 -22.51 59.63
CA SER A 936 -45.53 -22.84 61.06
C SER A 936 -46.99 -22.74 61.56
N VAL A 937 -47.94 -23.46 60.92
CA VAL A 937 -49.20 -23.94 61.53
C VAL A 937 -49.51 -25.33 60.98
#